data_AF-A0A7C6U4Z9-F1
#
_entry.id   AF-A0A7C6U4Z9-F1
#
_cell.length_a   1.000
_cell.length_b   1.000
_cell.length_c   1.000
_cell.angle_alpha   90.00
_cell.angle_beta   90.00
_cell.angle_gamma   90.00
#
_symmetry.space_group_name_H-M   'P 1'
#
loop_
_entity.id
_entity.type
_entity.pdbx_description
1 polymer ?
#
loop_
_entity_poly.entity_id
_entity_poly.type
_entity_poly.pdbx_seq_one_letter_code
_entity_poly.pdbx_strand_id
1 'polypeptide(L)'
;MKNIKRIKKILSYFFLLIILIGFVLLVLEFRDVIKEAINTGSWKPITDKFASYGFWGIFFVSLTQTFAILLTVIPGTPIQIIAAISLGQVWGFIACMIGIFLGNLTIYILSRKISSKSEVFYENKDLNDLEKVASEHGQKFFSWFIVFLYLIPVFPYGLIAFTAAKSKMRYPRYFLITTIGAVPSTALNILLGKVITSTDYITTIIIIAVFIILTILVARYHQRIIKYLTNRPVKNMAYFQRKVRRPGAFLYSIVYFVLRLFLFPKVKAKVRLNGVDKIEPPYLLIYNHPSKFDFAYALLPLFPRKINSIIAYYYFCNYRLGRLLHHLGGFPKFLYHPDVSSIKNIKRVIRDQGILGIAPEGRLSAYGCMESLAPATEKLVKHLGVPVVMAKINGAYLTFPKWSKKVRRGCVEIEYNQILTAEEIKAMSAEEIKQTLNEKLSYDDFKWQEEKKIYYKGKNLAEGLEHLLYLCPVCNQEFTFSTKGNILTCSSCGVKVHLNNYYEFESDNPLIPKNIRDWYLFQKAVEKKNVEKDDYLFESRVTLKFPDPAGNGFTKVGEGVTVITPKGVTYTGTIEGNLKSVRFKIENVPAILFGINEDFEIYHDNTLYYFIPENIRECVKWSVVGEAIYNKYLEKLNVEEE
;
A
#
# COMPACT_ATOMS: atom_id res chain seq x y z
N MET A 1 43.57 5.74 12.21
CA MET A 1 42.34 5.24 12.88
C MET A 1 42.53 4.73 14.33
N LYS A 2 43.65 4.10 14.72
CA LYS A 2 43.87 3.60 16.11
C LYS A 2 43.90 4.71 17.19
N ASN A 3 44.55 5.84 16.91
CA ASN A 3 44.65 6.97 17.87
C ASN A 3 43.29 7.60 18.19
N ILE A 4 42.41 7.76 17.19
CA ILE A 4 41.05 8.29 17.38
C ILE A 4 40.20 7.35 18.27
N LYS A 5 40.35 6.02 18.10
CA LYS A 5 39.64 5.04 18.95
C LYS A 5 40.14 5.09 20.40
N ARG A 6 41.45 5.29 20.61
CA ARG A 6 42.06 5.40 21.95
C ARG A 6 41.64 6.68 22.66
N ILE A 7 41.68 7.82 21.98
CA ILE A 7 41.20 9.12 22.51
C ILE A 7 39.71 9.04 22.88
N LYS A 8 38.86 8.50 22.00
CA LYS A 8 37.44 8.27 22.30
C LYS A 8 37.21 7.31 23.47
N LYS A 9 38.16 6.43 23.78
CA LYS A 9 38.07 5.53 24.93
C LYS A 9 38.38 6.27 26.23
N ILE A 10 39.49 7.02 26.25
CA ILE A 10 39.94 7.83 27.38
C ILE A 10 38.87 8.88 27.74
N LEU A 11 38.37 9.64 26.77
CA LEU A 11 37.34 10.66 26.98
C LEU A 11 36.06 10.09 27.60
N SER A 12 35.66 8.87 27.21
CA SER A 12 34.49 8.24 27.83
C SER A 12 34.72 7.79 29.26
N TYR A 13 35.91 7.28 29.62
CA TYR A 13 36.19 6.92 31.01
C TYR A 13 36.28 8.16 31.89
N PHE A 14 36.90 9.22 31.41
CA PHE A 14 36.95 10.50 32.09
C PHE A 14 35.54 11.07 32.31
N PHE A 15 34.69 11.03 31.29
CA PHE A 15 33.28 11.41 31.41
C PHE A 15 32.52 10.57 32.45
N LEU A 16 32.67 9.24 32.43
CA LEU A 16 32.04 8.36 33.42
C LEU A 16 32.53 8.64 34.85
N LEU A 17 33.82 8.96 35.03
CA LEU A 17 34.37 9.34 36.31
C LEU A 17 33.78 10.67 36.82
N ILE A 18 33.62 11.66 35.94
CA ILE A 18 32.97 12.93 36.29
C ILE A 18 31.52 12.69 36.73
N ILE A 19 30.76 11.87 35.99
CA ILE A 19 29.41 11.51 36.38
C ILE A 19 29.42 10.82 37.75
N LEU A 20 30.32 9.87 38.00
CA LEU A 20 30.40 9.19 39.29
C LEU A 20 30.73 10.15 40.45
N ILE A 21 31.68 11.06 40.26
CA ILE A 21 32.03 12.08 41.27
C ILE A 21 30.82 12.99 41.52
N GLY A 22 30.14 13.42 40.46
CA GLY A 22 28.91 14.21 40.56
C GLY A 22 27.81 13.48 41.36
N PHE A 23 27.70 12.16 41.22
CA PHE A 23 26.75 11.35 42.01
C PHE A 23 27.06 11.41 43.50
N VAL A 24 28.31 11.16 43.86
CA VAL A 24 28.76 11.15 45.26
C VAL A 24 28.52 12.51 45.89
N LEU A 25 28.88 13.59 45.19
CA LEU A 25 28.64 14.95 45.66
C LEU A 25 27.15 15.25 45.83
N LEU A 26 26.31 14.84 44.88
CA LEU A 26 24.86 15.03 44.97
C LEU A 26 24.26 14.29 46.18
N VAL A 27 24.70 13.05 46.42
CA VAL A 27 24.23 12.25 47.56
C VAL A 27 24.63 12.89 48.88
N LEU A 28 25.87 13.38 49.00
CA LEU A 28 26.33 14.07 50.20
C LEU A 28 25.54 15.36 50.47
N GLU A 29 25.31 16.15 49.43
CA GLU A 29 24.63 17.44 49.52
C GLU A 29 23.14 17.32 49.86
N PHE A 30 22.46 16.31 49.33
CA PHE A 30 21.01 16.12 49.53
C PHE A 30 20.66 15.17 50.68
N ARG A 31 21.64 14.51 51.32
CA ARG A 31 21.39 13.52 52.38
C ARG A 31 20.49 14.06 53.50
N ASP A 32 20.82 15.22 54.04
CA ASP A 32 20.11 15.77 55.20
C ASP A 32 18.79 16.43 54.81
N VAL A 33 18.72 17.02 53.63
CA VAL A 33 17.50 17.57 53.03
C VAL A 33 16.47 16.48 52.75
N ILE A 34 16.91 15.32 52.24
CA ILE A 34 16.05 14.16 52.02
C ILE A 34 15.52 13.61 53.35
N LYS A 35 16.36 13.52 54.40
CA LYS A 35 15.90 13.10 55.73
C LYS A 35 14.85 14.06 56.28
N GLU A 36 15.06 15.37 56.12
CA GLU A 36 14.10 16.39 56.55
C GLU A 36 12.77 16.30 55.79
N ALA A 37 12.81 16.11 54.48
CA ALA A 37 11.62 15.90 53.66
C ALA A 37 10.83 14.64 54.07
N ILE A 38 11.52 13.55 54.42
CA ILE A 38 10.90 12.32 54.92
C ILE A 38 10.25 12.56 56.29
N ASN A 39 10.96 13.22 57.21
CA ASN A 39 10.46 13.50 58.56
C ASN A 39 9.26 14.45 58.58
N THR A 40 9.24 15.43 57.66
CA THR A 40 8.17 16.43 57.56
C THR A 40 7.02 15.99 56.64
N GLY A 41 7.20 14.89 55.89
CA GLY A 41 6.24 14.44 54.87
C GLY A 41 6.01 15.47 53.75
N SER A 42 6.95 16.40 53.53
CA SER A 42 6.81 17.54 52.62
C SER A 42 7.94 17.60 51.61
N TRP A 43 7.62 17.99 50.38
CA TRP A 43 8.61 18.22 49.31
C TRP A 43 9.33 19.57 49.45
N LYS A 44 8.86 20.42 50.37
CA LYS A 44 9.32 21.80 50.55
C LYS A 44 10.83 21.91 50.86
N PRO A 45 11.44 21.08 51.74
CA PRO A 45 12.88 21.13 51.98
C PRO A 45 13.71 20.90 50.69
N ILE A 46 13.24 20.01 49.81
CA ILE A 46 13.91 19.70 48.54
C ILE A 46 13.75 20.86 47.55
N THR A 47 12.54 21.40 47.41
CA THR A 47 12.30 22.53 46.48
C THR A 47 13.04 23.79 46.91
N ASP A 48 13.09 24.06 48.21
CA ASP A 48 13.75 25.22 48.81
C ASP A 48 15.28 25.10 48.67
N LYS A 49 15.83 23.89 48.88
CA LYS A 49 17.24 23.61 48.61
C LYS A 49 17.60 23.86 47.15
N PHE A 50 16.83 23.36 46.20
CA PHE A 50 17.07 23.61 44.78
C PHE A 50 16.95 25.11 44.42
N ALA A 51 15.99 25.81 45.01
CA ALA A 51 15.83 27.25 44.81
C ALA A 51 17.00 28.06 45.40
N SER A 52 17.56 27.62 46.53
CA SER A 52 18.68 28.30 47.20
C SER A 52 19.96 28.42 46.35
N TYR A 53 20.12 27.55 45.34
CA TYR A 53 21.26 27.59 44.43
C TYR A 53 21.17 28.67 43.35
N GLY A 54 20.02 29.33 43.19
CA GLY A 54 19.79 30.32 42.14
C GLY A 54 20.13 29.76 40.74
N PHE A 55 21.00 30.45 40.00
CA PHE A 55 21.42 30.03 38.66
C PHE A 55 22.07 28.63 38.63
N TRP A 56 22.80 28.25 39.68
CA TRP A 56 23.43 26.93 39.79
C TRP A 56 22.42 25.79 39.95
N GLY A 57 21.16 26.10 40.26
CA GLY A 57 20.09 25.11 40.33
C GLY A 57 19.87 24.37 39.00
N ILE A 58 20.15 25.01 37.85
CA ILE A 58 20.12 24.34 36.52
C ILE A 58 21.09 23.14 36.49
N PHE A 59 22.30 23.32 37.04
CA PHE A 59 23.31 22.26 37.07
C PHE A 59 22.88 21.11 37.98
N PHE A 60 22.44 21.39 39.21
CA PHE A 60 22.05 20.35 40.17
C PHE A 60 20.79 19.60 39.74
N VAL A 61 19.81 20.28 39.14
CA VAL A 61 18.62 19.62 38.55
C VAL A 61 19.02 18.74 37.38
N SER A 62 19.87 19.23 36.47
CA SER A 62 20.36 18.44 35.33
C SER A 62 21.11 17.18 35.81
N LEU A 63 21.93 17.32 36.85
CA LEU A 63 22.69 16.23 37.45
C LEU A 63 21.75 15.20 38.10
N THR A 64 20.74 15.66 38.86
CA THR A 64 19.72 14.80 39.48
C THR A 64 18.92 14.04 38.42
N GLN A 65 18.48 14.72 37.35
CA GLN A 65 17.76 14.11 36.24
C GLN A 65 18.62 13.09 35.47
N THR A 66 19.93 13.35 35.35
CA THR A 66 20.90 12.39 34.78
C THR A 66 20.88 11.08 35.56
N PHE A 67 20.90 11.13 36.89
CA PHE A 67 20.89 9.93 37.73
C PHE A 67 19.55 9.21 37.76
N ALA A 68 18.43 9.93 37.71
CA ALA A 68 17.12 9.28 37.63
C ALA A 68 17.01 8.38 36.39
N ILE A 69 17.57 8.83 35.27
CA ILE A 69 17.63 8.04 34.03
C ILE A 69 18.59 6.87 34.17
N LEU A 70 19.73 7.06 34.83
CA LEU A 70 20.70 5.98 35.04
C LEU A 70 20.17 4.91 35.98
N LEU A 71 19.50 5.27 37.07
CA LEU A 71 19.07 4.31 38.08
C LEU A 71 17.83 3.53 37.65
N THR A 72 17.05 4.03 36.68
CA THR A 72 15.83 3.42 36.09
C THR A 72 14.68 3.11 37.04
N VAL A 73 14.93 2.97 38.33
CA VAL A 73 13.98 2.72 39.42
C VAL A 73 13.25 4.01 39.81
N ILE A 74 13.90 5.16 39.64
CA ILE A 74 13.34 6.47 40.00
C ILE A 74 12.63 7.06 38.78
N PRO A 75 11.30 7.30 38.83
CA PRO A 75 10.60 7.98 37.76
C PRO A 75 11.19 9.38 37.53
N GLY A 76 11.28 9.84 36.28
CA GLY A 76 11.77 11.20 35.98
C GLY A 76 10.75 12.30 36.33
N THR A 77 9.48 11.94 36.47
CA THR A 77 8.36 12.87 36.66
C THR A 77 8.48 13.73 37.93
N PRO A 78 8.80 13.19 39.13
CA PRO A 78 8.97 14.01 40.32
C PRO A 78 10.06 15.07 40.19
N ILE A 79 11.20 14.72 39.56
CA ILE A 79 12.31 15.66 39.36
C ILE A 79 11.91 16.78 38.41
N GLN A 80 11.14 16.48 37.37
CA GLN A 80 10.64 17.48 36.44
C GLN A 80 9.65 18.43 37.13
N ILE A 81 8.76 17.92 37.97
CA ILE A 81 7.84 18.76 38.77
C ILE A 81 8.64 19.66 39.72
N ILE A 82 9.60 19.10 40.47
CA ILE A 82 10.48 19.87 41.38
C ILE A 82 11.26 20.93 40.59
N ALA A 83 11.79 20.60 39.42
CA ALA A 83 12.50 21.54 38.56
C ALA A 83 11.62 22.73 38.13
N ALA A 84 10.34 22.47 37.80
CA ALA A 84 9.39 23.51 37.44
C ALA A 84 9.08 24.44 38.62
N ILE A 85 8.96 23.88 39.83
CA ILE A 85 8.69 24.64 41.06
C ILE A 85 9.91 25.48 41.46
N SER A 86 11.11 24.90 41.43
CA SER A 86 12.33 25.55 41.91
C SER A 86 12.98 26.53 40.92
N LEU A 87 12.91 26.27 39.61
CA LEU A 87 13.59 27.06 38.57
C LEU A 87 12.62 27.78 37.61
N GLY A 88 11.32 27.56 37.76
CA GLY A 88 10.31 28.00 36.81
C GLY A 88 10.29 27.15 35.53
N GLN A 89 9.34 27.45 34.64
CA GLN A 89 8.99 26.56 33.53
C GLN A 89 10.09 26.44 32.48
N VAL A 90 10.70 27.56 32.08
CA VAL A 90 11.69 27.59 31.00
C VAL A 90 13.00 26.96 31.46
N TRP A 91 13.55 27.41 32.58
CA TRP A 91 14.83 26.92 33.10
C TRP A 91 14.73 25.51 33.68
N GLY A 92 13.60 25.17 34.31
CA GLY A 92 13.31 23.80 34.74
C GLY A 92 13.25 22.81 33.57
N PHE A 93 12.59 23.20 32.46
CA PHE A 93 12.56 22.40 31.23
C PHE A 93 13.96 22.21 30.64
N ILE A 94 14.72 23.30 30.48
CA ILE A 94 16.10 23.25 29.93
C ILE A 94 16.98 22.34 30.79
N ALA A 95 16.96 22.51 32.12
CA ALA A 95 17.73 21.69 33.04
C ALA A 95 17.37 20.19 32.92
N CYS A 96 16.08 19.87 32.86
CA CYS A 96 15.63 18.49 32.67
C CYS A 96 16.09 17.91 31.32
N MET A 97 16.02 18.68 30.24
CA MET A 97 16.48 18.23 28.92
C MET A 97 18.00 18.00 28.87
N ILE A 98 18.80 18.83 29.56
CA ILE A 98 20.24 18.62 29.70
C ILE A 98 20.51 17.31 30.46
N GLY A 99 19.81 17.09 31.58
CA GLY A 99 19.94 15.84 32.33
C GLY A 99 19.49 14.60 31.54
N ILE A 100 18.42 14.73 30.75
CA ILE A 100 17.97 13.67 29.83
C ILE A 100 19.02 13.33 28.80
N PHE A 101 19.62 14.35 28.20
CA PHE A 101 20.70 14.16 27.26
C PHE A 101 21.92 13.45 27.88
N LEU A 102 22.40 13.93 29.03
CA LEU A 102 23.57 13.37 29.71
C LEU A 102 23.33 11.93 30.18
N GLY A 103 22.15 11.63 30.73
CA GLY A 103 21.77 10.28 31.13
C GLY A 103 21.73 9.32 29.93
N ASN A 104 21.05 9.71 28.86
CA ASN A 104 20.96 8.91 27.63
C ASN A 104 22.32 8.67 26.98
N LEU A 105 23.19 9.70 26.96
CA LEU A 105 24.57 9.58 26.46
C LEU A 105 25.37 8.58 27.30
N THR A 106 25.23 8.64 28.61
CA THR A 106 25.91 7.73 29.54
C THR A 106 25.47 6.29 29.32
N ILE A 107 24.16 6.03 29.22
CA ILE A 107 23.59 4.71 28.89
C ILE A 107 24.13 4.19 27.55
N TYR A 108 24.21 5.03 26.53
CA TYR A 108 24.75 4.65 25.21
C TYR A 108 26.23 4.26 25.28
N ILE A 109 27.04 4.98 26.07
CA ILE A 109 28.46 4.67 26.26
C ILE A 109 28.62 3.36 27.03
N LEU A 110 27.87 3.17 28.13
CA LEU A 110 27.91 1.98 28.96
C LEU A 110 27.52 0.72 28.18
N SER A 111 26.39 0.76 27.47
CA SER A 111 25.89 -0.36 26.67
C SER A 111 26.82 -0.78 25.53
N ARG A 112 27.59 0.16 24.94
CA ARG A 112 28.52 -0.13 23.83
C ARG A 112 29.92 -0.56 24.28
N LYS A 113 30.33 -0.25 25.50
CA LYS A 113 31.71 -0.48 25.98
C LYS A 113 31.82 -1.50 27.11
N ILE A 114 30.76 -1.74 27.87
CA ILE A 114 30.72 -2.69 29.00
C ILE A 114 29.78 -3.84 28.62
N SER A 115 30.22 -4.64 27.65
CA SER A 115 29.38 -5.62 26.94
C SER A 115 29.11 -6.93 27.70
N SER A 116 29.70 -7.19 28.89
CA SER A 116 29.55 -8.49 29.58
C SER A 116 29.14 -8.43 31.05
N LYS A 117 29.00 -7.23 31.66
CA LYS A 117 28.62 -7.07 33.09
C LYS A 117 27.42 -6.14 33.33
N SER A 118 26.94 -5.44 32.31
CA SER A 118 25.76 -4.57 32.41
C SER A 118 24.43 -5.34 32.33
N GLU A 119 24.47 -6.62 31.93
CA GLU A 119 23.30 -7.50 31.85
C GLU A 119 22.70 -7.80 33.23
N VAL A 120 23.53 -7.89 34.27
CA VAL A 120 23.10 -8.25 35.64
C VAL A 120 22.28 -7.14 36.33
N PHE A 121 22.45 -5.87 35.95
CA PHE A 121 21.76 -4.76 36.61
C PHE A 121 20.36 -4.47 36.02
N TYR A 122 20.05 -5.00 34.84
CA TYR A 122 18.83 -4.63 34.07
C TYR A 122 18.11 -5.83 33.44
N GLU A 123 18.17 -7.01 34.07
CA GLU A 123 17.36 -8.16 33.66
C GLU A 123 15.89 -7.93 34.02
N ASN A 124 15.11 -7.43 33.05
CA ASN A 124 13.65 -7.39 33.15
C ASN A 124 13.04 -8.11 31.95
N LYS A 125 12.11 -9.02 32.22
CA LYS A 125 11.40 -9.87 31.25
C LYS A 125 10.73 -9.03 30.15
N ASP A 126 10.24 -7.84 30.48
CA ASP A 126 9.63 -6.92 29.52
C ASP A 126 10.65 -6.35 28.51
N LEU A 127 11.91 -6.18 28.90
CA LEU A 127 12.96 -5.64 28.02
C LEU A 127 13.37 -6.65 26.94
N ASN A 128 13.36 -7.95 27.27
CA ASN A 128 13.65 -9.02 26.32
C ASN A 128 12.54 -9.17 25.26
N ASP A 129 11.29 -8.94 25.64
CA ASP A 129 10.16 -8.94 24.70
C ASP A 129 10.22 -7.70 23.77
N LEU A 130 10.62 -6.54 24.28
CA LEU A 130 10.82 -5.32 23.46
C LEU A 130 12.01 -5.43 22.50
N GLU A 131 13.07 -6.14 22.90
CA GLU A 131 14.23 -6.43 22.04
C GLU A 131 13.86 -7.38 20.88
N LYS A 132 13.01 -8.39 21.13
CA LYS A 132 12.46 -9.25 20.07
C LYS A 132 11.68 -8.45 19.02
N VAL A 133 10.84 -7.49 19.46
CA VAL A 133 10.11 -6.57 18.56
C VAL A 133 11.07 -5.87 17.59
N ALA A 134 12.20 -5.38 18.11
CA ALA A 134 13.21 -4.65 17.34
C ALA A 134 13.82 -5.50 16.23
N SER A 135 14.10 -6.77 16.55
CA SER A 135 14.74 -7.72 15.64
C SER A 135 13.81 -8.21 14.53
N GLU A 136 12.51 -8.39 14.82
CA GLU A 136 11.54 -8.97 13.88
C GLU A 136 10.91 -7.94 12.91
N HIS A 137 10.73 -6.69 13.35
CA HIS A 137 9.92 -5.70 12.61
C HIS A 137 10.74 -4.59 11.92
N GLY A 138 12.07 -4.65 12.04
CA GLY A 138 13.01 -3.72 11.42
C GLY A 138 13.17 -2.38 12.15
N GLN A 139 14.33 -1.74 11.94
CA GLN A 139 14.78 -0.55 12.66
C GLN A 139 13.81 0.65 12.59
N LYS A 140 13.07 0.84 11.48
CA LYS A 140 12.15 1.98 11.34
C LYS A 140 10.93 1.86 12.24
N PHE A 141 10.35 0.66 12.34
CA PHE A 141 9.24 0.40 13.25
C PHE A 141 9.68 0.56 14.70
N PHE A 142 10.82 -0.04 15.04
CA PHE A 142 11.38 0.04 16.38
C PHE A 142 11.67 1.50 16.82
N SER A 143 12.19 2.35 15.93
CA SER A 143 12.36 3.79 16.22
C SER A 143 11.03 4.48 16.60
N TRP A 144 9.97 4.25 15.83
CA TRP A 144 8.65 4.83 16.10
C TRP A 144 8.02 4.29 17.38
N PHE A 145 8.26 3.02 17.65
CA PHE A 145 7.82 2.37 18.87
C PHE A 145 8.49 2.96 20.11
N ILE A 146 9.80 3.20 20.08
CA ILE A 146 10.53 3.85 21.17
C ILE A 146 10.03 5.28 21.40
N VAL A 147 9.81 6.08 20.35
CA VAL A 147 9.22 7.42 20.48
C VAL A 147 7.83 7.37 21.13
N PHE A 148 7.00 6.39 20.75
CA PHE A 148 5.69 6.20 21.38
C PHE A 148 5.80 5.89 22.87
N LEU A 149 6.80 5.11 23.31
CA LEU A 149 7.01 4.83 24.74
C LEU A 149 7.34 6.11 25.54
N TYR A 150 8.08 7.07 24.98
CA TYR A 150 8.35 8.35 25.66
C TYR A 150 7.11 9.24 25.83
N LEU A 151 6.08 9.04 25.01
CA LEU A 151 4.80 9.74 25.16
C LEU A 151 3.97 9.18 26.31
N ILE A 152 4.34 8.01 26.87
CA ILE A 152 3.68 7.41 28.02
C ILE A 152 4.32 7.99 29.29
N PRO A 153 3.63 8.87 30.04
CA PRO A 153 4.27 9.64 31.13
C PRO A 153 4.78 8.81 32.32
N VAL A 154 4.33 7.57 32.45
CA VAL A 154 4.64 6.67 33.58
C VAL A 154 5.84 5.78 33.28
N PHE A 155 6.22 5.66 32.02
CA PHE A 155 7.23 4.69 31.61
C PHE A 155 8.64 5.19 31.99
N PRO A 156 9.49 4.39 32.66
CA PRO A 156 10.81 4.84 33.07
C PRO A 156 11.72 5.17 31.88
N TYR A 157 12.11 6.43 31.72
CA TYR A 157 12.90 6.91 30.56
C TYR A 157 14.22 6.16 30.39
N GLY A 158 14.85 5.78 31.50
CA GLY A 158 16.09 5.00 31.50
C GLY A 158 15.94 3.61 30.88
N LEU A 159 14.81 2.92 31.10
CA LEU A 159 14.53 1.61 30.49
C LEU A 159 14.37 1.72 28.97
N ILE A 160 13.69 2.78 28.52
CA ILE A 160 13.51 3.07 27.09
C ILE A 160 14.85 3.38 26.43
N ALA A 161 15.67 4.21 27.08
CA ALA A 161 17.00 4.56 26.60
C ALA A 161 17.91 3.32 26.53
N PHE A 162 17.88 2.45 27.54
CA PHE A 162 18.68 1.23 27.57
C PHE A 162 18.30 0.25 26.45
N THR A 163 17.00 -0.01 26.26
CA THR A 163 16.51 -0.86 25.15
C THR A 163 16.88 -0.30 23.78
N ALA A 164 16.72 1.02 23.59
CA ALA A 164 17.15 1.68 22.36
C ALA A 164 18.66 1.55 22.12
N ALA A 165 19.49 1.64 23.17
CA ALA A 165 20.95 1.53 23.04
C ALA A 165 21.41 0.11 22.66
N LYS A 166 20.75 -0.92 23.21
CA LYS A 166 21.03 -2.35 22.93
C LYS A 166 20.68 -2.76 21.50
N SER A 167 19.68 -2.13 20.88
CA SER A 167 19.21 -2.38 19.51
C SER A 167 20.21 -2.08 18.36
N LYS A 168 21.47 -1.83 18.69
CA LYS A 168 22.58 -1.50 17.78
C LYS A 168 22.36 -0.22 16.93
N MET A 169 21.46 0.67 17.32
CA MET A 169 21.28 2.00 16.68
C MET A 169 22.57 2.84 16.65
N ARG A 170 22.74 3.63 15.58
CA ARG A 170 23.79 4.66 15.50
C ARG A 170 23.45 5.85 16.40
N TYR A 171 24.46 6.46 17.03
CA TYR A 171 24.29 7.53 18.02
C TYR A 171 23.37 8.70 17.58
N PRO A 172 23.47 9.29 16.36
CA PRO A 172 22.59 10.40 15.99
C PRO A 172 21.10 10.02 15.99
N ARG A 173 20.80 8.78 15.56
CA ARG A 173 19.42 8.26 15.57
C ARG A 173 18.96 7.95 16.99
N TYR A 174 19.84 7.37 17.81
CA TYR A 174 19.57 7.12 19.22
C TYR A 174 19.22 8.42 19.95
N PHE A 175 20.08 9.44 19.85
CA PHE A 175 19.86 10.76 20.45
C PHE A 175 18.54 11.41 20.01
N LEU A 176 18.25 11.38 18.70
CA LEU A 176 17.01 11.94 18.15
C LEU A 176 15.77 11.24 18.74
N ILE A 177 15.84 9.94 18.97
CA ILE A 177 14.71 9.16 19.47
C ILE A 177 14.56 9.32 20.99
N THR A 178 15.65 9.23 21.75
CA THR A 178 15.59 9.15 23.22
C THR A 178 15.57 10.50 23.91
N THR A 179 16.24 11.51 23.34
CA THR A 179 16.29 12.84 23.93
C THR A 179 15.20 13.73 23.35
N ILE A 180 15.09 13.83 22.03
CA ILE A 180 14.03 14.66 21.41
C ILE A 180 12.64 14.00 21.60
N GLY A 181 12.55 12.67 21.60
CA GLY A 181 11.30 11.96 21.90
C GLY A 181 10.75 12.22 23.30
N ALA A 182 11.60 12.59 24.27
CA ALA A 182 11.19 12.92 25.64
C ALA A 182 10.65 14.35 25.79
N VAL A 183 10.77 15.21 24.77
CA VAL A 183 10.34 16.62 24.83
C VAL A 183 8.85 16.78 25.17
N PRO A 184 7.89 16.10 24.49
CA PRO A 184 6.47 16.35 24.73
C PRO A 184 6.04 15.99 26.15
N SER A 185 6.52 14.85 26.67
CA SER A 185 6.21 14.38 28.02
C SER A 185 6.91 15.20 29.10
N THR A 186 8.16 15.61 28.89
CA THR A 186 8.87 16.52 29.80
C THR A 186 8.18 17.88 29.86
N ALA A 187 7.80 18.45 28.72
CA ALA A 187 7.07 19.72 28.67
C ALA A 187 5.73 19.62 29.41
N LEU A 188 4.98 18.52 29.22
CA LEU A 188 3.75 18.26 29.96
C LEU A 188 4.00 18.22 31.48
N ASN A 189 5.02 17.49 31.94
CA ASN A 189 5.35 17.39 33.36
C ASN A 189 5.81 18.72 33.99
N ILE A 190 6.51 19.56 33.23
CA ILE A 190 6.86 20.93 33.66
C ILE A 190 5.59 21.80 33.82
N LEU A 191 4.63 21.67 32.90
CA LEU A 191 3.35 22.37 33.01
C LEU A 191 2.52 21.87 34.21
N LEU A 192 2.56 20.56 34.50
CA LEU A 192 1.94 19.98 35.70
C LEU A 192 2.44 20.64 36.97
N GLY A 193 3.74 20.88 37.09
CA GLY A 193 4.32 21.55 38.25
C GLY A 193 3.71 22.93 38.53
N LYS A 194 3.42 23.71 37.47
CA LYS A 194 2.75 25.03 37.59
C LYS A 194 1.33 24.90 38.14
N VAL A 195 0.58 23.92 37.63
CA VAL A 195 -0.81 23.70 38.04
C VAL A 195 -0.89 23.21 39.47
N ILE A 196 0.03 22.32 39.89
CA ILE A 196 0.09 21.84 41.28
C ILE A 196 0.35 23.00 42.26
N THR A 197 1.08 24.04 41.84
CA THR A 197 1.32 25.24 42.65
C THR A 197 0.25 26.34 42.51
N SER A 198 -0.76 26.19 41.65
CA SER A 198 -1.83 27.18 41.50
C SER A 198 -2.95 26.96 42.53
N THR A 199 -3.71 28.01 42.83
CA THR A 199 -4.83 27.96 43.80
C THR A 199 -6.08 27.26 43.25
N ASP A 200 -6.05 26.79 42.01
CA ASP A 200 -7.16 26.10 41.36
C ASP A 200 -7.08 24.58 41.58
N TYR A 201 -7.63 24.16 42.72
CA TYR A 201 -7.70 22.76 43.13
C TYR A 201 -8.50 21.89 42.16
N ILE A 202 -9.48 22.44 41.44
CA ILE A 202 -10.33 21.66 40.52
C ILE A 202 -9.52 21.22 39.30
N THR A 203 -8.80 22.14 38.67
CA THR A 203 -7.93 21.82 37.52
C THR A 203 -6.82 20.84 37.91
N THR A 204 -6.25 20.99 39.10
CA THR A 204 -5.23 20.07 39.64
C THR A 204 -5.77 18.65 39.81
N ILE A 205 -6.97 18.51 40.40
CA ILE A 205 -7.61 17.20 40.61
C ILE A 205 -7.95 16.52 39.27
N ILE A 206 -8.50 17.25 38.29
CA ILE A 206 -8.85 16.71 36.96
C ILE A 206 -7.61 16.14 36.27
N ILE A 207 -6.51 16.88 36.30
CA ILE A 207 -5.26 16.46 35.66
C ILE A 207 -4.66 15.24 36.36
N ILE A 208 -4.65 15.19 37.69
CA ILE A 208 -4.21 14.01 38.46
C ILE A 208 -5.08 12.80 38.12
N ALA A 209 -6.41 12.97 38.03
CA ALA A 209 -7.33 11.89 37.67
C ALA A 209 -7.08 11.36 36.25
N VAL A 210 -6.90 12.23 35.25
CA VAL A 210 -6.55 11.82 33.87
C VAL A 210 -5.23 11.04 33.85
N PHE A 211 -4.23 11.50 34.59
CA PHE A 211 -2.94 10.83 34.67
C PHE A 211 -3.04 9.44 35.30
N ILE A 212 -3.80 9.30 36.39
CA ILE A 212 -4.08 8.01 37.04
C ILE A 212 -4.83 7.07 36.08
N ILE A 213 -5.84 7.56 35.37
CA ILE A 213 -6.60 6.76 34.39
C ILE A 213 -5.69 6.26 33.27
N LEU A 214 -4.87 7.15 32.69
CA LEU A 214 -3.90 6.77 31.64
C LEU A 214 -2.89 5.74 32.16
N THR A 215 -2.43 5.91 33.40
CA THR A 215 -1.53 4.96 34.08
C THR A 215 -2.17 3.58 34.20
N ILE A 216 -3.40 3.51 34.71
CA ILE A 216 -4.15 2.26 34.90
C ILE A 216 -4.42 1.59 33.55
N LEU A 217 -4.81 2.36 32.53
CA LEU A 217 -5.05 1.84 31.19
C LEU A 217 -3.78 1.24 30.59
N VAL A 218 -2.65 1.94 30.68
CA VAL A 218 -1.37 1.39 30.18
C VAL A 218 -0.96 0.18 31.00
N ALA A 219 -0.98 0.24 32.33
CA ALA A 219 -0.62 -0.91 33.19
C ALA A 219 -1.48 -2.15 32.88
N ARG A 220 -2.79 -1.98 32.68
CA ARG A 220 -3.72 -3.08 32.37
C ARG A 220 -3.56 -3.63 30.95
N TYR A 221 -3.25 -2.77 29.97
CA TYR A 221 -3.27 -3.14 28.56
C TYR A 221 -1.88 -3.22 27.90
N HIS A 222 -0.78 -2.90 28.59
CA HIS A 222 0.58 -2.88 27.99
C HIS A 222 0.93 -4.21 27.34
N GLN A 223 0.67 -5.35 28.00
CA GLN A 223 0.93 -6.67 27.40
C GLN A 223 0.08 -6.93 26.15
N ARG A 224 -1.17 -6.45 26.10
CA ARG A 224 -2.01 -6.57 24.89
C ARG A 224 -1.53 -5.67 23.77
N ILE A 225 -1.07 -4.46 24.10
CA ILE A 225 -0.50 -3.51 23.15
C ILE A 225 0.80 -4.09 22.58
N ILE A 226 1.71 -4.57 23.43
CA ILE A 226 2.96 -5.23 23.04
C ILE A 226 2.63 -6.46 22.18
N LYS A 227 1.73 -7.36 22.63
CA LYS A 227 1.31 -8.55 21.87
C LYS A 227 0.67 -8.21 20.52
N TYR A 228 -0.10 -7.14 20.42
CA TYR A 228 -0.69 -6.68 19.16
C TYR A 228 0.36 -6.08 18.20
N LEU A 229 1.38 -5.44 18.75
CA LEU A 229 2.49 -4.86 17.99
C LEU A 229 3.51 -5.93 17.56
N THR A 230 3.78 -6.94 18.40
CA THR A 230 4.67 -8.09 18.10
C THR A 230 4.02 -9.12 17.19
N ASN A 231 2.76 -9.47 17.41
CA ASN A 231 2.06 -10.46 16.58
C ASN A 231 1.48 -9.83 15.30
N ARG A 232 1.97 -8.67 14.85
CA ARG A 232 1.60 -8.19 13.52
C ARG A 232 2.15 -9.21 12.53
N PRO A 233 1.27 -9.89 11.76
CA PRO A 233 1.75 -10.91 10.84
C PRO A 233 2.77 -10.28 9.90
N VAL A 234 3.86 -11.02 9.66
CA VAL A 234 4.78 -10.78 8.55
C VAL A 234 3.92 -10.49 7.33
N LYS A 235 4.20 -9.37 6.64
CA LYS A 235 3.42 -8.84 5.52
C LYS A 235 3.54 -9.72 4.27
N ASN A 236 3.32 -11.02 4.38
CA ASN A 236 3.33 -11.92 3.24
C ASN A 236 1.95 -11.89 2.57
N MET A 237 1.97 -11.79 1.24
CA MET A 237 0.80 -11.74 0.37
C MET A 237 -0.13 -12.96 0.52
N ALA A 238 0.40 -14.08 1.01
CA ALA A 238 -0.37 -15.26 1.39
C ALA A 238 -1.53 -14.94 2.36
N TYR A 239 -1.45 -13.85 3.14
CA TYR A 239 -2.56 -13.38 3.98
C TYR A 239 -3.84 -13.14 3.17
N PHE A 240 -3.75 -12.55 1.98
CA PHE A 240 -4.92 -12.18 1.16
C PHE A 240 -5.54 -13.36 0.44
N GLN A 241 -4.77 -14.42 0.19
CA GLN A 241 -5.22 -15.68 -0.41
C GLN A 241 -5.96 -16.58 0.59
N ARG A 242 -6.03 -16.20 1.87
CA ARG A 242 -6.80 -16.94 2.89
C ARG A 242 -8.29 -16.63 2.75
N LYS A 243 -9.04 -16.89 3.82
CA LYS A 243 -10.49 -16.71 3.91
C LYS A 243 -10.90 -15.27 3.54
N VAL A 244 -11.64 -15.14 2.44
CA VAL A 244 -12.35 -13.91 2.07
C VAL A 244 -13.20 -13.39 3.22
N ARG A 245 -13.24 -12.06 3.37
CA ARG A 245 -14.00 -11.35 4.39
C ARG A 245 -15.22 -10.69 3.77
N ARG A 246 -16.33 -10.60 4.51
CA ARG A 246 -17.43 -9.72 4.12
C ARG A 246 -16.97 -8.25 4.16
N PRO A 247 -17.44 -7.38 3.24
CA PRO A 247 -17.10 -5.97 3.28
C PRO A 247 -17.49 -5.32 4.61
N GLY A 248 -16.54 -4.62 5.24
CA GLY A 248 -16.78 -3.91 6.49
C GLY A 248 -17.70 -2.70 6.28
N ALA A 249 -18.82 -2.64 7.02
CA ALA A 249 -19.88 -1.66 6.77
C ALA A 249 -19.38 -0.21 6.82
N PHE A 250 -18.65 0.17 7.88
CA PHE A 250 -18.15 1.53 8.06
C PHE A 250 -17.24 1.99 6.91
N LEU A 251 -16.22 1.20 6.58
CA LEU A 251 -15.27 1.55 5.52
C LEU A 251 -15.92 1.55 4.14
N TYR A 252 -16.81 0.59 3.87
CA TYR A 252 -17.55 0.53 2.61
C TYR A 252 -18.44 1.76 2.42
N SER A 253 -19.15 2.19 3.48
CA SER A 253 -19.95 3.41 3.46
C SER A 253 -19.10 4.66 3.20
N ILE A 254 -17.93 4.80 3.82
CA ILE A 254 -17.01 5.92 3.55
C ILE A 254 -16.61 5.96 2.08
N VAL A 255 -16.18 4.83 1.53
CA VAL A 255 -15.77 4.76 0.10
C VAL A 255 -16.95 5.06 -0.81
N TYR A 256 -18.14 4.54 -0.49
CA TYR A 256 -19.38 4.85 -1.20
C TYR A 256 -19.64 6.36 -1.23
N PHE A 257 -19.70 7.03 -0.07
CA PHE A 257 -20.02 8.45 -0.01
C PHE A 257 -18.97 9.32 -0.72
N VAL A 258 -17.68 9.00 -0.56
CA VAL A 258 -16.60 9.73 -1.24
C VAL A 258 -16.72 9.58 -2.77
N LEU A 259 -16.81 8.36 -3.30
CA LEU A 259 -16.89 8.18 -4.74
C LEU A 259 -18.22 8.68 -5.31
N ARG A 260 -19.35 8.49 -4.60
CA ARG A 260 -20.67 9.01 -5.00
C ARG A 260 -20.69 10.54 -5.04
N LEU A 261 -19.99 11.23 -4.14
CA LEU A 261 -19.97 12.69 -4.10
C LEU A 261 -19.00 13.30 -5.13
N PHE A 262 -17.82 12.67 -5.35
CA PHE A 262 -16.77 13.28 -6.19
C PHE A 262 -16.67 12.69 -7.60
N LEU A 263 -16.84 11.37 -7.78
CA LEU A 263 -16.67 10.71 -9.07
C LEU A 263 -17.95 10.80 -9.92
N PHE A 264 -19.11 10.43 -9.35
CA PHE A 264 -20.37 10.31 -10.09
C PHE A 264 -20.84 11.64 -10.72
N PRO A 265 -20.80 12.79 -10.02
CA PRO A 265 -21.14 14.08 -10.64
C PRO A 265 -20.15 14.49 -11.71
N LYS A 266 -18.85 14.17 -11.53
CA LYS A 266 -17.80 14.51 -12.50
C LYS A 266 -18.02 13.83 -13.85
N VAL A 267 -18.56 12.61 -13.85
CA VAL A 267 -18.86 11.83 -15.07
C VAL A 267 -20.35 11.76 -15.40
N LYS A 268 -21.18 12.61 -14.78
CA LYS A 268 -22.64 12.66 -14.99
C LYS A 268 -23.28 11.25 -15.01
N ALA A 269 -22.89 10.41 -14.05
CA ALA A 269 -23.26 9.00 -14.04
C ALA A 269 -24.79 8.81 -13.97
N LYS A 270 -25.36 8.07 -14.93
CA LYS A 270 -26.78 7.68 -14.96
C LYS A 270 -26.90 6.21 -14.63
N VAL A 271 -27.75 5.87 -13.67
CA VAL A 271 -27.93 4.49 -13.18
C VAL A 271 -29.37 4.07 -13.43
N ARG A 272 -29.57 2.87 -13.99
CA ARG A 272 -30.87 2.19 -14.13
C ARG A 272 -30.77 0.79 -13.56
N LEU A 273 -31.64 0.43 -12.62
CA LEU A 273 -31.54 -0.85 -11.89
C LEU A 273 -32.41 -1.97 -12.48
N ASN A 274 -33.38 -1.67 -13.34
CA ASN A 274 -34.31 -2.61 -13.98
C ASN A 274 -34.73 -3.82 -13.11
N GLY A 275 -35.19 -3.58 -11.87
CA GLY A 275 -35.72 -4.60 -10.97
C GLY A 275 -34.67 -5.43 -10.20
N VAL A 276 -33.38 -5.17 -10.42
CA VAL A 276 -32.28 -5.87 -9.72
C VAL A 276 -32.26 -5.61 -8.22
N ASP A 277 -32.85 -4.50 -7.78
CA ASP A 277 -33.10 -4.18 -6.37
C ASP A 277 -33.99 -5.20 -5.66
N LYS A 278 -34.76 -6.01 -6.40
CA LYS A 278 -35.63 -7.06 -5.85
C LYS A 278 -34.98 -8.45 -5.79
N ILE A 279 -33.82 -8.63 -6.42
CA ILE A 279 -33.12 -9.92 -6.45
C ILE A 279 -32.35 -10.08 -5.15
N GLU A 280 -32.68 -11.11 -4.37
CA GLU A 280 -31.99 -11.39 -3.12
C GLU A 280 -30.70 -12.18 -3.34
N PRO A 281 -29.63 -11.90 -2.58
CA PRO A 281 -28.41 -12.72 -2.58
C PRO A 281 -28.69 -14.19 -2.20
N PRO A 282 -27.87 -15.15 -2.70
CA PRO A 282 -26.65 -14.95 -3.45
C PRO A 282 -26.90 -14.82 -4.96
N TYR A 283 -26.15 -13.95 -5.60
CA TYR A 283 -26.10 -13.86 -7.06
C TYR A 283 -24.70 -13.41 -7.52
N LEU A 284 -24.40 -13.71 -8.77
CA LEU A 284 -23.20 -13.24 -9.44
C LEU A 284 -23.48 -11.90 -10.11
N LEU A 285 -22.71 -10.87 -9.76
CA LEU A 285 -22.71 -9.59 -10.44
C LEU A 285 -21.54 -9.56 -11.45
N ILE A 286 -21.87 -9.56 -12.74
CA ILE A 286 -20.90 -9.41 -13.82
C ILE A 286 -20.96 -8.01 -14.41
N TYR A 287 -19.85 -7.49 -14.93
CA TYR A 287 -19.80 -6.20 -15.61
C TYR A 287 -18.69 -6.16 -16.66
N ASN A 288 -18.90 -5.40 -17.74
CA ASN A 288 -17.85 -5.15 -18.73
C ASN A 288 -16.77 -4.20 -18.17
N HIS A 289 -15.55 -4.23 -18.72
CA HIS A 289 -14.37 -3.61 -18.11
C HIS A 289 -13.68 -2.51 -18.98
N PRO A 290 -14.40 -1.44 -19.38
CA PRO A 290 -13.86 -0.36 -20.19
C PRO A 290 -12.86 0.59 -19.48
N SER A 291 -12.89 0.76 -18.16
CA SER A 291 -12.21 1.84 -17.45
C SER A 291 -11.68 1.46 -16.06
N LYS A 292 -10.71 2.23 -15.57
CA LYS A 292 -10.10 1.99 -14.24
C LYS A 292 -11.09 2.07 -13.07
N PHE A 293 -12.25 2.70 -13.25
CA PHE A 293 -13.27 2.88 -12.22
C PHE A 293 -14.54 2.05 -12.40
N ASP A 294 -14.53 1.04 -13.28
CA ASP A 294 -15.72 0.20 -13.50
C ASP A 294 -16.23 -0.47 -12.24
N PHE A 295 -15.33 -0.87 -11.33
CA PHE A 295 -15.74 -1.42 -10.03
C PHE A 295 -16.59 -0.42 -9.24
N ALA A 296 -16.32 0.89 -9.33
CA ALA A 296 -17.10 1.91 -8.65
C ALA A 296 -18.46 2.09 -9.34
N TYR A 297 -18.51 1.99 -10.67
CA TYR A 297 -19.74 2.08 -11.45
C TYR A 297 -20.64 0.85 -11.29
N ALA A 298 -20.07 -0.34 -11.15
CA ALA A 298 -20.81 -1.60 -11.02
C ALA A 298 -21.21 -1.96 -9.58
N LEU A 299 -20.39 -1.63 -8.57
CA LEU A 299 -20.66 -2.08 -7.20
C LEU A 299 -21.43 -1.05 -6.39
N LEU A 300 -21.03 0.23 -6.46
CA LEU A 300 -21.55 1.24 -5.55
C LEU A 300 -23.02 1.61 -5.75
N PRO A 301 -23.60 1.60 -6.97
CA PRO A 301 -25.02 1.91 -7.14
C PRO A 301 -25.99 0.94 -6.46
N LEU A 302 -25.51 -0.24 -6.04
CA LEU A 302 -26.31 -1.22 -5.30
C LEU A 302 -26.27 -1.00 -3.78
N PHE A 303 -25.58 0.05 -3.29
CA PHE A 303 -25.58 0.40 -1.86
C PHE A 303 -27.03 0.57 -1.35
N PRO A 304 -27.40 0.01 -0.17
CA PRO A 304 -26.55 -0.50 0.91
C PRO A 304 -26.07 -1.96 0.76
N ARG A 305 -26.38 -2.64 -0.35
CA ARG A 305 -25.86 -3.99 -0.61
C ARG A 305 -24.34 -3.93 -0.80
N LYS A 306 -23.64 -4.84 -0.14
CA LYS A 306 -22.18 -4.90 -0.11
C LYS A 306 -21.71 -6.09 -0.91
N ILE A 307 -20.75 -5.85 -1.79
CA ILE A 307 -20.32 -6.82 -2.80
C ILE A 307 -18.89 -7.25 -2.51
N ASN A 308 -18.65 -8.56 -2.51
CA ASN A 308 -17.31 -9.14 -2.52
C ASN A 308 -16.80 -9.16 -3.96
N SER A 309 -15.56 -8.74 -4.21
CA SER A 309 -15.03 -8.65 -5.58
C SER A 309 -13.75 -9.45 -5.79
N ILE A 310 -13.63 -10.00 -6.99
CA ILE A 310 -12.40 -10.60 -7.48
C ILE A 310 -11.51 -9.49 -8.03
N ILE A 311 -10.26 -9.43 -7.58
CA ILE A 311 -9.31 -8.38 -7.98
C ILE A 311 -7.98 -9.04 -8.38
N ALA A 312 -7.32 -8.50 -9.40
CA ALA A 312 -6.02 -9.00 -9.86
C ALA A 312 -4.98 -9.03 -8.71
N TYR A 313 -4.20 -10.12 -8.64
CA TYR A 313 -3.16 -10.30 -7.61
C TYR A 313 -2.14 -9.15 -7.58
N TYR A 314 -1.85 -8.53 -8.74
CA TYR A 314 -1.04 -7.32 -8.88
C TYR A 314 -1.30 -6.25 -7.79
N TYR A 315 -2.58 -5.92 -7.52
CA TYR A 315 -2.92 -4.88 -6.55
C TYR A 315 -2.60 -5.28 -5.10
N PHE A 316 -2.52 -6.57 -4.82
CA PHE A 316 -2.20 -7.08 -3.50
C PHE A 316 -0.70 -7.06 -3.24
N CYS A 317 0.17 -7.06 -4.26
CA CYS A 317 1.64 -6.94 -4.13
C CYS A 317 2.06 -5.70 -3.31
N ASN A 318 1.23 -4.65 -3.30
CA ASN A 318 1.34 -3.58 -2.30
C ASN A 318 0.44 -3.90 -1.08
N TYR A 319 1.04 -4.29 0.04
CA TYR A 319 0.32 -4.74 1.24
C TYR A 319 -0.69 -3.70 1.76
N ARG A 320 -0.38 -2.40 1.66
CA ARG A 320 -1.28 -1.35 2.18
C ARG A 320 -2.53 -1.25 1.32
N LEU A 321 -2.36 -1.25 0.01
CA LEU A 321 -3.47 -1.26 -0.95
C LEU A 321 -4.25 -2.57 -0.85
N GLY A 322 -3.57 -3.72 -0.87
CA GLY A 322 -4.19 -5.03 -0.68
C GLY A 322 -4.99 -5.13 0.61
N ARG A 323 -4.49 -4.56 1.72
CA ARG A 323 -5.23 -4.50 2.99
C ARG A 323 -6.50 -3.68 2.87
N LEU A 324 -6.45 -2.50 2.24
CA LEU A 324 -7.63 -1.67 2.01
C LEU A 324 -8.68 -2.42 1.20
N LEU A 325 -8.28 -2.99 0.05
CA LEU A 325 -9.16 -3.78 -0.83
C LEU A 325 -9.77 -4.98 -0.11
N HIS A 326 -8.97 -5.67 0.71
CA HIS A 326 -9.45 -6.82 1.48
C HIS A 326 -10.48 -6.45 2.56
N HIS A 327 -10.38 -5.27 3.17
CA HIS A 327 -11.42 -4.78 4.12
C HIS A 327 -12.70 -4.34 3.41
N LEU A 328 -12.60 -3.95 2.13
CA LEU A 328 -13.72 -3.71 1.25
C LEU A 328 -14.33 -5.00 0.67
N GLY A 329 -13.81 -6.17 1.05
CA GLY A 329 -14.29 -7.49 0.62
C GLY A 329 -13.67 -8.02 -0.67
N GLY A 330 -12.62 -7.36 -1.17
CA GLY A 330 -11.84 -7.84 -2.31
C GLY A 330 -10.90 -9.00 -1.96
N PHE A 331 -10.65 -9.90 -2.90
CA PHE A 331 -9.64 -10.95 -2.75
C PHE A 331 -8.89 -11.19 -4.07
N PRO A 332 -7.61 -11.64 -3.99
CA PRO A 332 -6.77 -11.78 -5.16
C PRO A 332 -7.23 -12.94 -6.06
N LYS A 333 -6.97 -12.78 -7.35
CA LYS A 333 -6.95 -13.85 -8.34
C LYS A 333 -5.72 -13.72 -9.24
N PHE A 334 -5.05 -14.84 -9.49
CA PHE A 334 -4.13 -14.95 -10.62
C PHE A 334 -4.93 -15.00 -11.93
N LEU A 335 -4.72 -13.99 -12.78
CA LEU A 335 -5.44 -13.83 -14.02
C LEU A 335 -4.97 -14.86 -15.05
N TYR A 336 -5.90 -15.45 -15.78
CA TYR A 336 -5.64 -16.48 -16.80
C TYR A 336 -4.88 -17.73 -16.35
N HIS A 337 -4.71 -17.91 -15.04
CA HIS A 337 -4.06 -19.07 -14.44
C HIS A 337 -5.02 -19.80 -13.48
N PRO A 338 -4.95 -21.15 -13.38
CA PRO A 338 -5.65 -21.88 -12.35
C PRO A 338 -5.29 -21.37 -10.94
N ASP A 339 -6.32 -21.06 -10.13
CA ASP A 339 -6.15 -20.50 -8.79
C ASP A 339 -7.17 -21.12 -7.83
N VAL A 340 -6.77 -22.22 -7.20
CA VAL A 340 -7.60 -22.98 -6.26
C VAL A 340 -8.03 -22.13 -5.06
N SER A 341 -7.16 -21.22 -4.62
CA SER A 341 -7.43 -20.32 -3.50
C SER A 341 -8.58 -19.36 -3.84
N SER A 342 -8.53 -18.74 -5.02
CA SER A 342 -9.59 -17.85 -5.50
C SER A 342 -10.92 -18.60 -5.67
N ILE A 343 -10.91 -19.80 -6.27
CA ILE A 343 -12.13 -20.63 -6.40
C ILE A 343 -12.75 -20.98 -5.04
N LYS A 344 -11.93 -21.31 -4.04
CA LYS A 344 -12.43 -21.57 -2.66
C LYS A 344 -13.09 -20.33 -2.05
N ASN A 345 -12.55 -19.14 -2.31
CA ASN A 345 -13.13 -17.89 -1.83
C ASN A 345 -14.42 -17.52 -2.57
N ILE A 346 -14.49 -17.73 -3.88
CA ILE A 346 -15.70 -17.58 -4.69
C ILE A 346 -16.84 -18.43 -4.12
N LYS A 347 -16.61 -19.74 -3.94
CA LYS A 347 -17.62 -20.65 -3.35
C LYS A 347 -18.04 -20.22 -1.95
N ARG A 348 -17.12 -19.69 -1.15
CA ARG A 348 -17.42 -19.19 0.19
C ARG A 348 -18.35 -17.98 0.17
N VAL A 349 -18.15 -17.02 -0.74
CA VAL A 349 -19.03 -15.84 -0.86
C VAL A 349 -20.46 -16.29 -1.14
N ILE A 350 -20.64 -17.19 -2.12
CA ILE A 350 -21.97 -17.69 -2.51
C ILE A 350 -22.63 -18.49 -1.37
N ARG A 351 -21.89 -19.41 -0.75
CA ARG A 351 -22.39 -20.18 0.40
C ARG A 351 -22.81 -19.28 1.56
N ASP A 352 -22.03 -18.23 1.82
CA ASP A 352 -22.32 -17.26 2.88
C ASP A 352 -23.41 -16.24 2.43
N GLN A 353 -24.23 -16.55 1.42
CA GLN A 353 -25.35 -15.74 0.91
C GLN A 353 -24.94 -14.30 0.52
N GLY A 354 -23.75 -14.14 -0.05
CA GLY A 354 -23.20 -12.86 -0.49
C GLY A 354 -23.37 -12.59 -1.98
N ILE A 355 -23.06 -11.37 -2.40
CA ILE A 355 -22.97 -10.98 -3.81
C ILE A 355 -21.51 -11.03 -4.24
N LEU A 356 -21.24 -11.71 -5.35
CA LEU A 356 -19.90 -11.81 -5.92
C LEU A 356 -19.80 -10.96 -7.18
N GLY A 357 -18.95 -9.94 -7.17
CA GLY A 357 -18.63 -9.09 -8.31
C GLY A 357 -17.42 -9.60 -9.11
N ILE A 358 -17.56 -9.70 -10.43
CA ILE A 358 -16.47 -10.06 -11.35
C ILE A 358 -16.57 -9.29 -12.68
N ALA A 359 -15.43 -8.82 -13.18
CA ALA A 359 -15.27 -8.45 -14.58
C ALA A 359 -14.75 -9.69 -15.35
N PRO A 360 -15.60 -10.41 -16.09
CA PRO A 360 -15.20 -11.69 -16.69
C PRO A 360 -14.21 -11.52 -17.85
N GLU A 361 -14.01 -10.31 -18.37
CA GLU A 361 -12.92 -10.01 -19.32
C GLU A 361 -11.53 -10.20 -18.70
N GLY A 362 -11.39 -10.13 -17.37
CA GLY A 362 -10.13 -10.33 -16.66
C GLY A 362 -9.05 -9.26 -16.91
N ARG A 363 -9.22 -8.39 -17.91
CA ARG A 363 -8.35 -7.26 -18.24
C ARG A 363 -9.17 -6.02 -18.56
N LEU A 364 -8.57 -4.85 -18.34
CA LEU A 364 -9.13 -3.58 -18.81
C LEU A 364 -9.04 -3.51 -20.33
N SER A 365 -10.11 -3.04 -20.98
CA SER A 365 -10.11 -2.80 -22.42
C SER A 365 -9.04 -1.79 -22.83
N ALA A 366 -8.30 -2.14 -23.89
CA ALA A 366 -7.25 -1.30 -24.45
C ALA A 366 -7.81 -0.21 -25.38
N TYR A 367 -8.98 -0.44 -25.99
CA TYR A 367 -9.49 0.37 -27.10
C TYR A 367 -11.01 0.61 -27.06
N GLY A 368 -11.66 0.39 -25.91
CA GLY A 368 -13.06 0.78 -25.69
C GLY A 368 -14.11 -0.21 -26.17
N CYS A 369 -13.69 -1.42 -26.52
CA CYS A 369 -14.59 -2.55 -26.82
C CYS A 369 -14.22 -3.76 -25.96
N MET A 370 -15.16 -4.70 -25.87
CA MET A 370 -14.90 -6.01 -25.29
C MET A 370 -13.92 -6.78 -26.17
N GLU A 371 -12.89 -7.36 -25.56
CA GLU A 371 -11.95 -8.24 -26.28
C GLU A 371 -12.43 -9.70 -26.28
N SER A 372 -12.40 -10.32 -25.10
CA SER A 372 -12.75 -11.72 -24.91
C SER A 372 -13.10 -11.98 -23.45
N LEU A 373 -13.91 -13.01 -23.21
CA LEU A 373 -14.12 -13.53 -21.86
C LEU A 373 -12.91 -14.35 -21.42
N ALA A 374 -12.60 -14.28 -20.13
CA ALA A 374 -11.62 -15.18 -19.54
C ALA A 374 -12.08 -16.64 -19.74
N PRO A 375 -11.17 -17.56 -20.13
CA PRO A 375 -11.51 -18.96 -20.33
C PRO A 375 -12.19 -19.58 -19.11
N ALA A 376 -13.16 -20.47 -19.34
CA ALA A 376 -13.93 -21.19 -18.32
C ALA A 376 -14.85 -20.30 -17.46
N THR A 377 -15.14 -19.06 -17.86
CA THR A 377 -16.13 -18.21 -17.18
C THR A 377 -17.52 -18.87 -17.18
N GLU A 378 -17.91 -19.46 -18.29
CA GLU A 378 -19.17 -20.20 -18.46
C GLU A 378 -19.26 -21.41 -17.53
N LYS A 379 -18.15 -22.15 -17.37
CA LYS A 379 -18.05 -23.29 -16.44
C LYS A 379 -18.20 -22.82 -14.99
N LEU A 380 -17.62 -21.66 -14.65
CA LEU A 380 -17.78 -21.06 -13.33
C LEU A 380 -19.24 -20.68 -13.07
N VAL A 381 -19.89 -19.99 -14.01
CA VAL A 381 -21.32 -19.61 -13.89
C VAL A 381 -22.19 -20.85 -13.68
N LYS A 382 -22.02 -21.87 -14.53
CA LYS A 382 -22.76 -23.13 -14.42
C LYS A 382 -22.51 -23.85 -13.10
N HIS A 383 -21.26 -23.90 -12.64
CA HIS A 383 -20.90 -24.52 -11.36
C HIS A 383 -21.52 -23.79 -10.16
N LEU A 384 -21.61 -22.46 -10.20
CA LEU A 384 -22.20 -21.68 -9.11
C LEU A 384 -23.71 -21.83 -9.05
N GLY A 385 -24.40 -21.93 -10.20
CA GLY A 385 -25.83 -22.21 -10.27
C GLY A 385 -26.72 -21.17 -9.56
N VAL A 386 -26.25 -19.92 -9.47
CA VAL A 386 -26.96 -18.77 -8.88
C VAL A 386 -27.34 -17.76 -9.96
N PRO A 387 -28.36 -16.90 -9.74
CA PRO A 387 -28.71 -15.87 -10.72
C PRO A 387 -27.53 -15.00 -11.13
N VAL A 388 -27.52 -14.56 -12.39
CA VAL A 388 -26.50 -13.67 -12.95
C VAL A 388 -27.12 -12.32 -13.26
N VAL A 389 -26.63 -11.32 -12.57
CA VAL A 389 -26.95 -9.91 -12.78
C VAL A 389 -25.80 -9.26 -13.52
N MET A 390 -26.10 -8.56 -14.59
CA MET A 390 -25.14 -7.77 -15.36
C MET A 390 -25.27 -6.29 -15.01
N ALA A 391 -24.15 -5.60 -14.79
CA ALA A 391 -24.07 -4.15 -14.89
C ALA A 391 -23.37 -3.78 -16.21
N LYS A 392 -24.15 -3.31 -17.18
CA LYS A 392 -23.66 -2.82 -18.47
C LYS A 392 -23.19 -1.38 -18.32
N ILE A 393 -21.93 -1.12 -18.61
CA ILE A 393 -21.29 0.19 -18.46
C ILE A 393 -20.94 0.73 -19.85
N ASN A 394 -21.52 1.87 -20.24
CA ASN A 394 -21.20 2.54 -21.50
C ASN A 394 -20.63 3.95 -21.24
N GLY A 395 -19.70 4.36 -22.09
CA GLY A 395 -19.02 5.67 -22.05
C GLY A 395 -17.89 5.77 -21.03
N ALA A 396 -17.67 4.74 -20.21
CA ALA A 396 -16.66 4.77 -19.16
C ALA A 396 -15.23 4.77 -19.72
N TYR A 397 -14.95 4.08 -20.83
CA TYR A 397 -13.64 4.11 -21.48
C TYR A 397 -13.25 5.54 -21.83
N LEU A 398 -14.20 6.32 -22.35
CA LEU A 398 -13.98 7.70 -22.78
C LEU A 398 -13.81 8.68 -21.61
N THR A 399 -14.17 8.28 -20.39
CA THR A 399 -13.91 9.11 -19.19
C THR A 399 -12.56 8.83 -18.55
N PHE A 400 -12.16 7.57 -18.43
CA PHE A 400 -10.90 7.22 -17.79
C PHE A 400 -10.27 5.95 -18.39
N PRO A 401 -9.78 6.04 -19.63
CA PRO A 401 -9.23 4.89 -20.33
C PRO A 401 -7.90 4.46 -19.69
N LYS A 402 -7.51 3.22 -19.96
CA LYS A 402 -6.31 2.58 -19.40
C LYS A 402 -5.04 3.43 -19.54
N TRP A 403 -4.86 4.09 -20.68
CA TRP A 403 -3.69 4.91 -21.01
C TRP A 403 -3.71 6.33 -20.43
N SER A 404 -4.86 6.81 -19.96
CA SER A 404 -4.93 8.16 -19.40
C SER A 404 -4.53 8.18 -17.91
N LYS A 405 -3.89 9.27 -17.50
CA LYS A 405 -3.53 9.56 -16.10
C LYS A 405 -4.64 10.29 -15.33
N LYS A 406 -5.63 10.86 -16.02
CA LYS A 406 -6.65 11.71 -15.40
C LYS A 406 -8.05 11.35 -15.89
N VAL A 407 -9.01 11.35 -14.95
CA VAL A 407 -10.44 11.24 -15.26
C VAL A 407 -10.92 12.52 -15.96
N ARG A 408 -11.56 12.36 -17.11
CA ARG A 408 -12.18 13.40 -17.94
C ARG A 408 -13.64 13.59 -17.53
N ARG A 409 -14.17 14.80 -17.71
CA ARG A 409 -15.60 15.05 -17.50
C ARG A 409 -16.36 14.58 -18.74
N GLY A 410 -17.32 13.69 -18.55
CA GLY A 410 -18.09 13.06 -19.62
C GLY A 410 -19.43 12.53 -19.11
N CYS A 411 -19.91 11.45 -19.70
CA CYS A 411 -21.12 10.74 -19.31
C CYS A 411 -20.81 9.26 -19.17
N VAL A 412 -21.32 8.62 -18.11
CA VAL A 412 -21.28 7.16 -17.94
C VAL A 412 -22.71 6.68 -17.70
N GLU A 413 -23.18 5.75 -18.53
CA GLU A 413 -24.50 5.12 -18.39
C GLU A 413 -24.31 3.70 -17.87
N ILE A 414 -24.98 3.38 -16.77
CA ILE A 414 -24.89 2.07 -16.11
C ILE A 414 -26.29 1.47 -16.04
N GLU A 415 -26.46 0.32 -16.65
CA GLU A 415 -27.73 -0.39 -16.71
C GLU A 415 -27.58 -1.79 -16.10
N TYR A 416 -28.39 -2.07 -15.08
CA TYR A 416 -28.39 -3.37 -14.42
C TYR A 416 -29.55 -4.20 -14.94
N ASN A 417 -29.30 -5.45 -15.29
CA ASN A 417 -30.32 -6.40 -15.73
C ASN A 417 -29.97 -7.79 -15.17
N GLN A 418 -30.99 -8.57 -14.78
CA GLN A 418 -30.80 -10.01 -14.63
C GLN A 418 -30.74 -10.63 -16.03
N ILE A 419 -29.64 -11.30 -16.34
CA ILE A 419 -29.43 -11.90 -17.66
C ILE A 419 -29.65 -13.42 -17.66
N LEU A 420 -29.54 -14.07 -16.49
CA LEU A 420 -29.80 -15.49 -16.31
C LEU A 420 -30.37 -15.75 -14.91
N THR A 421 -31.44 -16.54 -14.83
CA THR A 421 -31.99 -17.15 -13.62
C THR A 421 -31.19 -18.41 -13.21
N ALA A 422 -31.39 -18.89 -11.99
CA ALA A 422 -30.76 -20.13 -11.54
C ALA A 422 -31.31 -21.36 -12.31
N GLU A 423 -32.58 -21.31 -12.69
CA GLU A 423 -33.29 -22.33 -13.46
C GLU A 423 -32.74 -22.43 -14.88
N GLU A 424 -32.57 -21.29 -15.57
CA GLU A 424 -31.97 -21.24 -16.91
C GLU A 424 -30.55 -21.80 -16.90
N ILE A 425 -29.72 -21.42 -15.91
CA ILE A 425 -28.33 -21.90 -15.82
C ILE A 425 -28.25 -23.42 -15.65
N LYS A 426 -29.20 -24.03 -14.94
CA LYS A 426 -29.27 -25.49 -14.80
C LYS A 426 -29.65 -26.17 -16.10
N ALA A 427 -30.55 -25.57 -16.88
CA ALA A 427 -31.03 -26.11 -18.15
C ALA A 427 -30.02 -25.94 -19.29
N MET A 428 -29.31 -24.81 -19.34
CA MET A 428 -28.38 -24.46 -20.41
C MET A 428 -27.08 -25.26 -20.35
N SER A 429 -26.52 -25.61 -21.51
CA SER A 429 -25.15 -26.07 -21.69
C SER A 429 -24.13 -24.97 -21.37
N ALA A 430 -22.86 -25.37 -21.20
CA ALA A 430 -21.79 -24.38 -20.95
C ALA A 430 -21.59 -23.44 -22.15
N GLU A 431 -21.75 -23.93 -23.38
CA GLU A 431 -21.57 -23.11 -24.58
C GLU A 431 -22.72 -22.11 -24.78
N GLU A 432 -23.97 -22.50 -24.50
CA GLU A 432 -25.11 -21.56 -24.52
C GLU A 432 -24.95 -20.43 -23.49
N ILE A 433 -24.43 -20.76 -22.29
CA ILE A 433 -24.10 -19.75 -21.27
C ILE A 433 -23.03 -18.81 -21.82
N LYS A 434 -21.95 -19.35 -22.40
CA LYS A 434 -20.86 -18.55 -22.99
C LYS A 434 -21.35 -17.61 -24.08
N GLN A 435 -22.20 -18.10 -25.00
CA GLN A 435 -22.81 -17.29 -26.05
C GLN A 435 -23.65 -16.15 -25.46
N THR A 436 -24.50 -16.46 -24.49
CA THR A 436 -25.31 -15.45 -23.79
C THR A 436 -24.44 -14.39 -23.12
N LEU A 437 -23.38 -14.79 -22.41
CA LEU A 437 -22.46 -13.87 -21.77
C LEU A 437 -21.76 -12.97 -22.79
N ASN A 438 -21.26 -13.52 -23.89
CA ASN A 438 -20.62 -12.75 -24.95
C ASN A 438 -21.57 -11.72 -25.57
N GLU A 439 -22.80 -12.13 -25.92
CA GLU A 439 -23.80 -11.24 -26.49
C GLU A 439 -24.14 -10.08 -25.55
N LYS A 440 -24.48 -10.39 -24.29
CA LYS A 440 -24.94 -9.38 -23.33
C LYS A 440 -23.81 -8.46 -22.88
N LEU A 441 -22.58 -8.96 -22.72
CA LEU A 441 -21.43 -8.15 -22.30
C LEU A 441 -20.79 -7.35 -23.42
N SER A 442 -20.93 -7.75 -24.69
CA SER A 442 -20.35 -7.04 -25.84
C SER A 442 -20.72 -5.56 -25.91
N TYR A 443 -19.73 -4.68 -25.92
CA TYR A 443 -19.92 -3.23 -25.93
C TYR A 443 -18.90 -2.56 -26.84
N ASP A 444 -19.26 -1.36 -27.29
CA ASP A 444 -18.41 -0.49 -28.11
C ASP A 444 -18.66 0.97 -27.71
N ASP A 445 -17.76 1.52 -26.90
CA ASP A 445 -17.89 2.89 -26.40
C ASP A 445 -17.72 3.94 -27.52
N PHE A 446 -17.07 3.59 -28.64
CA PHE A 446 -16.92 4.49 -29.79
C PHE A 446 -18.21 4.55 -30.62
N LYS A 447 -18.84 3.39 -30.87
CA LYS A 447 -20.18 3.37 -31.49
C LYS A 447 -21.21 4.09 -30.61
N TRP A 448 -21.21 3.82 -29.31
CA TRP A 448 -22.07 4.53 -28.35
C TRP A 448 -21.83 6.05 -28.37
N GLN A 449 -20.58 6.48 -28.54
CA GLN A 449 -20.22 7.90 -28.66
C GLN A 449 -20.66 8.53 -29.98
N GLU A 450 -20.62 7.81 -31.10
CA GLU A 450 -21.16 8.29 -32.38
C GLU A 450 -22.66 8.56 -32.30
N GLU A 451 -23.39 7.73 -31.57
CA GLU A 451 -24.83 7.87 -31.32
C GLU A 451 -25.15 9.02 -30.35
N LYS A 452 -24.42 9.10 -29.23
CA LYS A 452 -24.71 10.06 -28.14
C LYS A 452 -24.07 11.43 -28.33
N LYS A 453 -22.99 11.52 -29.10
CA LYS A 453 -22.21 12.75 -29.39
C LYS A 453 -21.87 13.54 -28.12
N ILE A 454 -21.30 12.88 -27.11
CA ILE A 454 -20.98 13.52 -25.83
C ILE A 454 -19.67 14.30 -25.95
N TYR A 455 -19.69 15.57 -25.56
CA TYR A 455 -18.47 16.37 -25.47
C TYR A 455 -17.68 16.04 -24.19
N TYR A 456 -16.43 15.59 -24.33
CA TYR A 456 -15.55 15.29 -23.20
C TYR A 456 -14.65 16.46 -22.86
N LYS A 457 -14.81 17.00 -21.64
CA LYS A 457 -13.97 18.12 -21.17
C LYS A 457 -12.75 17.60 -20.43
N GLY A 458 -11.57 17.91 -20.94
CA GLY A 458 -10.28 17.55 -20.39
C GLY A 458 -9.15 18.39 -20.98
N LYS A 459 -7.97 18.30 -20.38
CA LYS A 459 -6.71 18.79 -20.96
C LYS A 459 -5.88 17.59 -21.37
N ASN A 460 -5.08 17.74 -22.39
CA ASN A 460 -4.11 16.74 -22.84
C ASN A 460 -4.78 15.41 -23.20
N LEU A 461 -5.77 15.45 -24.10
CA LEU A 461 -6.58 14.30 -24.45
C LEU A 461 -5.76 13.19 -25.12
N ALA A 462 -4.69 13.53 -25.83
CA ALA A 462 -3.87 12.54 -26.54
C ALA A 462 -2.73 11.97 -25.68
N GLU A 463 -2.36 12.63 -24.57
CA GLU A 463 -1.22 12.19 -23.76
C GLU A 463 -1.39 10.78 -23.19
N GLY A 464 -0.45 9.90 -23.54
CA GLY A 464 -0.45 8.48 -23.20
C GLY A 464 -0.74 7.56 -24.38
N LEU A 465 -1.30 8.07 -25.49
CA LEU A 465 -1.63 7.26 -26.67
C LEU A 465 -0.42 6.72 -27.41
N GLU A 466 0.76 7.35 -27.31
CA GLU A 466 2.00 6.82 -27.91
C GLU A 466 2.44 5.46 -27.33
N HIS A 467 1.89 5.09 -26.16
CA HIS A 467 2.13 3.80 -25.51
C HIS A 467 1.06 2.76 -25.85
N LEU A 468 0.02 3.14 -26.61
CA LEU A 468 -1.07 2.27 -27.05
C LEU A 468 -1.07 2.10 -28.58
N LEU A 469 -0.92 3.22 -29.30
CA LEU A 469 -0.88 3.33 -30.75
C LEU A 469 0.57 3.36 -31.19
N TYR A 470 1.16 2.17 -31.30
CA TYR A 470 2.58 1.99 -31.59
C TYR A 470 2.89 1.94 -33.08
N LEU A 471 1.96 1.56 -33.95
CA LEU A 471 2.20 1.42 -35.38
C LEU A 471 1.60 2.60 -36.16
N CYS A 472 2.38 3.20 -37.07
CA CYS A 472 1.92 4.30 -37.90
C CYS A 472 1.10 3.84 -39.12
N PRO A 473 -0.17 4.29 -39.30
CA PRO A 473 -1.00 3.93 -40.45
C PRO A 473 -0.48 4.45 -41.79
N VAL A 474 0.37 5.48 -41.77
CA VAL A 474 0.86 6.15 -42.99
C VAL A 474 2.15 5.51 -43.50
N CYS A 475 3.13 5.30 -42.62
CA CYS A 475 4.47 4.83 -43.00
C CYS A 475 4.82 3.43 -42.46
N ASN A 476 3.92 2.81 -41.70
CA ASN A 476 4.10 1.49 -41.07
C ASN A 476 5.31 1.36 -40.14
N GLN A 477 5.90 2.47 -39.70
CA GLN A 477 6.99 2.47 -38.72
C GLN A 477 6.45 2.38 -37.29
N GLU A 478 7.08 1.52 -36.48
CA GLU A 478 6.71 1.28 -35.08
C GLU A 478 7.36 2.27 -34.13
N PHE A 479 6.68 2.54 -33.01
CA PHE A 479 7.13 3.34 -31.88
C PHE A 479 7.57 4.78 -32.23
N THR A 480 7.07 5.33 -33.34
CA THR A 480 7.45 6.65 -33.87
C THR A 480 6.61 7.82 -33.36
N PHE A 481 5.44 7.56 -32.76
CA PHE A 481 4.57 8.63 -32.28
C PHE A 481 5.08 9.26 -30.98
N SER A 482 4.85 10.56 -30.85
CA SER A 482 4.96 11.31 -29.61
C SER A 482 3.70 12.14 -29.42
N THR A 483 3.30 12.36 -28.17
CA THR A 483 2.10 13.14 -27.87
C THR A 483 2.44 14.40 -27.10
N LYS A 484 1.70 15.48 -27.40
CA LYS A 484 1.74 16.73 -26.63
C LYS A 484 0.38 17.37 -26.66
N GLY A 485 -0.25 17.53 -25.50
CA GLY A 485 -1.62 18.03 -25.43
C GLY A 485 -2.61 17.09 -26.13
N ASN A 486 -3.21 17.55 -27.22
CA ASN A 486 -4.19 16.81 -28.00
C ASN A 486 -3.63 16.29 -29.35
N ILE A 487 -2.34 16.47 -29.60
CA ILE A 487 -1.72 16.15 -30.90
C ILE A 487 -0.78 14.96 -30.76
N LEU A 488 -0.87 14.03 -31.70
CA LEU A 488 0.10 12.97 -31.95
C LEU A 488 0.94 13.35 -33.17
N THR A 489 2.26 13.18 -33.10
CA THR A 489 3.18 13.46 -34.22
C THR A 489 4.10 12.26 -34.45
N CYS A 490 4.16 11.78 -35.69
CA CYS A 490 5.07 10.72 -36.11
C CYS A 490 6.46 11.29 -36.42
N SER A 491 7.51 10.76 -35.80
CA SER A 491 8.89 11.20 -36.06
C SER A 491 9.45 10.73 -37.41
N SER A 492 8.84 9.73 -38.06
CA SER A 492 9.34 9.16 -39.33
C SER A 492 8.76 9.86 -40.55
N CYS A 493 7.43 9.96 -40.68
CA CYS A 493 6.79 10.60 -41.84
C CYS A 493 6.25 12.03 -41.56
N GLY A 494 6.36 12.52 -40.32
CA GLY A 494 5.94 13.86 -39.95
C GLY A 494 4.43 14.07 -39.83
N VAL A 495 3.59 13.03 -40.04
CA VAL A 495 2.13 13.16 -39.94
C VAL A 495 1.71 13.64 -38.55
N LYS A 496 0.76 14.58 -38.52
CA LYS A 496 0.15 15.11 -37.30
C LYS A 496 -1.31 14.68 -37.24
N VAL A 497 -1.74 14.26 -36.06
CA VAL A 497 -3.12 13.84 -35.79
C VAL A 497 -3.61 14.56 -34.55
N HIS A 498 -4.72 15.26 -34.65
CA HIS A 498 -5.37 15.91 -33.51
C HIS A 498 -6.51 15.00 -32.99
N LEU A 499 -6.55 14.77 -31.68
CA LEU A 499 -7.66 14.08 -31.02
C LEU A 499 -8.63 15.12 -30.46
N ASN A 500 -9.84 15.16 -31.03
CA ASN A 500 -10.85 16.13 -30.61
C ASN A 500 -11.61 15.67 -29.34
N ASN A 501 -12.48 16.55 -28.84
CA ASN A 501 -13.27 16.31 -27.62
C ASN A 501 -14.39 15.27 -27.79
N TYR A 502 -14.65 14.79 -29.00
CA TYR A 502 -15.59 13.71 -29.31
C TYR A 502 -14.90 12.37 -29.50
N TYR A 503 -13.58 12.31 -29.28
CA TYR A 503 -12.72 11.13 -29.46
C TYR A 503 -12.52 10.68 -30.91
N GLU A 504 -12.64 11.60 -31.85
CA GLU A 504 -12.31 11.39 -33.26
C GLU A 504 -10.93 12.00 -33.59
N PHE A 505 -10.25 11.37 -34.55
CA PHE A 505 -8.98 11.82 -35.07
C PHE A 505 -9.19 12.76 -36.27
N GLU A 506 -8.52 13.90 -36.23
CA GLU A 506 -8.49 14.91 -37.28
C GLU A 506 -7.07 14.97 -37.85
N SER A 507 -6.92 14.72 -39.17
CA SER A 507 -5.64 14.76 -39.86
C SER A 507 -5.85 15.06 -41.35
N ASP A 508 -4.88 15.70 -41.99
CA ASP A 508 -4.87 15.93 -43.44
C ASP A 508 -4.62 14.64 -44.24
N ASN A 509 -4.18 13.56 -43.57
CA ASN A 509 -3.87 12.29 -44.23
C ASN A 509 -5.04 11.29 -44.11
N PRO A 510 -5.61 10.82 -45.24
CA PRO A 510 -6.79 9.95 -45.23
C PRO A 510 -6.52 8.53 -44.72
N LEU A 511 -5.25 8.12 -44.56
CA LEU A 511 -4.89 6.82 -44.01
C LEU A 511 -5.04 6.77 -42.47
N ILE A 512 -5.22 7.92 -41.81
CA ILE A 512 -5.42 7.96 -40.37
C ILE A 512 -6.82 7.40 -40.03
N PRO A 513 -6.89 6.35 -39.18
CA PRO A 513 -8.17 5.78 -38.75
C PRO A 513 -9.05 6.81 -38.04
N LYS A 514 -10.37 6.61 -38.06
CA LYS A 514 -11.34 7.56 -37.51
C LYS A 514 -11.15 7.84 -36.02
N ASN A 515 -10.80 6.82 -35.24
CA ASN A 515 -10.69 6.92 -33.78
C ASN A 515 -9.70 5.87 -33.22
N ILE A 516 -9.55 5.83 -31.90
CA ILE A 516 -8.60 4.94 -31.21
C ILE A 516 -8.96 3.46 -31.42
N ARG A 517 -10.26 3.11 -31.43
CA ARG A 517 -10.71 1.72 -31.69
C ARG A 517 -10.22 1.26 -33.05
N ASP A 518 -10.50 2.04 -34.09
CA ASP A 518 -10.18 1.66 -35.47
C ASP A 518 -8.66 1.59 -35.70
N TRP A 519 -7.89 2.49 -35.07
CA TRP A 519 -6.44 2.42 -35.10
C TRP A 519 -5.92 1.19 -34.37
N TYR A 520 -6.41 0.87 -33.17
CA TYR A 520 -5.98 -0.31 -32.45
C TYR A 520 -6.29 -1.60 -33.22
N LEU A 521 -7.46 -1.68 -33.85
CA LEU A 521 -7.86 -2.80 -34.71
C LEU A 521 -6.96 -2.92 -35.95
N PHE A 522 -6.53 -1.81 -36.54
CA PHE A 522 -5.51 -1.83 -37.61
C PHE A 522 -4.21 -2.51 -37.15
N GLN A 523 -3.72 -2.21 -35.94
CA GLN A 523 -2.52 -2.87 -35.40
C GLN A 523 -2.73 -4.37 -35.21
N LYS A 524 -3.90 -4.78 -34.68
CA LYS A 524 -4.26 -6.21 -34.54
C LYS A 524 -4.31 -6.91 -35.90
N ALA A 525 -4.87 -6.27 -36.92
CA ALA A 525 -4.95 -6.83 -38.27
C ALA A 525 -3.56 -7.00 -38.92
N VAL A 526 -2.64 -6.07 -38.67
CA VAL A 526 -1.25 -6.19 -39.13
C VAL A 526 -0.55 -7.35 -38.44
N GLU A 527 -0.62 -7.44 -37.11
CA GLU A 527 0.03 -8.55 -36.39
C GLU A 527 -0.59 -9.90 -36.68
N LYS A 528 -1.92 -9.98 -36.89
CA LYS A 528 -2.57 -11.22 -37.34
C LYS A 528 -1.93 -11.75 -38.62
N LYS A 529 -1.60 -10.89 -39.59
CA LYS A 529 -0.90 -11.30 -40.82
C LYS A 529 0.56 -11.67 -40.56
N ASN A 530 1.24 -10.97 -39.65
CA ASN A 530 2.65 -11.22 -39.36
C ASN A 530 2.86 -12.58 -38.69
N VAL A 531 2.02 -12.95 -37.73
CA VAL A 531 2.11 -14.24 -37.01
C VAL A 531 1.74 -15.44 -37.87
N GLU A 532 1.23 -15.22 -39.09
CA GLU A 532 1.02 -16.30 -40.05
C GLU A 532 2.32 -16.89 -40.60
N LYS A 533 3.41 -16.11 -40.60
CA LYS A 533 4.72 -16.56 -41.08
C LYS A 533 5.31 -17.59 -40.10
N ASP A 534 5.80 -18.71 -40.63
CA ASP A 534 6.31 -19.82 -39.81
C ASP A 534 7.55 -19.46 -38.98
N ASP A 535 8.31 -18.45 -39.41
CA ASP A 535 9.52 -17.93 -38.76
C ASP A 535 9.25 -16.70 -37.88
N TYR A 536 7.98 -16.33 -37.65
CA TYR A 536 7.66 -15.16 -36.83
C TYR A 536 8.17 -15.32 -35.40
N LEU A 537 8.96 -14.35 -34.97
CA LEU A 537 9.39 -14.16 -33.60
C LEU A 537 9.33 -12.68 -33.25
N PHE A 538 9.01 -12.39 -31.99
CA PHE A 538 9.15 -11.06 -31.42
C PHE A 538 9.93 -11.15 -30.12
N GLU A 539 10.94 -10.29 -29.97
CA GLU A 539 11.85 -10.31 -28.83
C GLU A 539 12.00 -8.93 -28.19
N SER A 540 12.23 -8.94 -26.88
CA SER A 540 12.50 -7.74 -26.09
C SER A 540 13.55 -8.04 -25.04
N ARG A 541 14.53 -7.14 -24.88
CA ARG A 541 15.35 -7.10 -23.67
C ARG A 541 14.53 -6.54 -22.53
N VAL A 542 14.53 -7.23 -21.38
CA VAL A 542 13.66 -6.91 -20.25
C VAL A 542 14.40 -6.90 -18.93
N THR A 543 13.95 -6.02 -18.04
CA THR A 543 14.15 -6.15 -16.60
C THR A 543 13.02 -7.00 -16.01
N LEU A 544 13.36 -8.05 -15.27
CA LEU A 544 12.40 -8.88 -14.54
C LEU A 544 12.27 -8.41 -13.10
N LYS A 545 11.01 -8.25 -12.66
CA LYS A 545 10.66 -8.01 -11.26
C LYS A 545 9.74 -9.11 -10.73
N PHE A 546 9.84 -9.38 -9.43
CA PHE A 546 8.88 -10.20 -8.68
C PHE A 546 8.21 -9.38 -7.58
N PRO A 547 7.02 -9.80 -7.10
CA PRO A 547 6.40 -9.22 -5.93
C PRO A 547 7.37 -9.20 -4.73
N ASP A 548 7.54 -8.04 -4.11
CA ASP A 548 8.37 -7.89 -2.91
C ASP A 548 7.74 -8.68 -1.76
N PRO A 549 8.45 -9.65 -1.14
CA PRO A 549 7.95 -10.41 0.01
C PRO A 549 7.52 -9.54 1.21
N ALA A 550 8.05 -8.32 1.34
CA ALA A 550 7.65 -7.35 2.37
C ALA A 550 6.39 -6.54 2.00
N GLY A 551 5.85 -6.73 0.79
CA GLY A 551 4.63 -6.12 0.29
C GLY A 551 4.77 -4.65 -0.09
N ASN A 552 5.93 -4.24 -0.63
CA ASN A 552 6.16 -2.88 -1.14
C ASN A 552 5.96 -2.75 -2.66
N GLY A 553 5.26 -3.69 -3.30
CA GLY A 553 5.08 -3.73 -4.76
C GLY A 553 6.01 -4.75 -5.40
N PHE A 554 6.88 -4.30 -6.32
CA PHE A 554 7.74 -5.16 -7.12
C PHE A 554 9.22 -4.80 -6.95
N THR A 555 10.07 -5.82 -6.89
CA THR A 555 11.53 -5.69 -6.76
C THR A 555 12.22 -6.36 -7.94
N LYS A 556 13.27 -5.70 -8.46
CA LYS A 556 14.12 -6.26 -9.53
C LYS A 556 14.79 -7.53 -9.02
N VAL A 557 14.65 -8.60 -9.79
CA VAL A 557 15.28 -9.90 -9.51
C VAL A 557 16.26 -10.31 -10.60
N GLY A 558 16.19 -9.69 -11.79
CA GLY A 558 17.23 -9.83 -12.81
C GLY A 558 16.87 -9.20 -14.14
N GLU A 559 17.61 -9.59 -15.17
CA GLU A 559 17.57 -9.02 -16.52
C GLU A 559 17.80 -10.13 -17.55
N GLY A 560 17.19 -10.01 -18.72
CA GLY A 560 17.29 -11.02 -19.77
C GLY A 560 16.54 -10.63 -21.03
N VAL A 561 16.23 -11.63 -21.84
CA VAL A 561 15.47 -11.49 -23.09
C VAL A 561 14.20 -12.31 -22.98
N THR A 562 13.07 -11.73 -23.36
CA THR A 562 11.82 -12.45 -23.62
C THR A 562 11.61 -12.59 -25.11
N VAL A 563 11.28 -13.80 -25.56
CA VAL A 563 10.97 -14.11 -26.96
C VAL A 563 9.59 -14.76 -27.01
N ILE A 564 8.71 -14.29 -27.88
CA ILE A 564 7.44 -14.96 -28.21
C ILE A 564 7.53 -15.59 -29.60
N THR A 565 7.05 -16.83 -29.67
CA THR A 565 6.96 -17.65 -30.88
C THR A 565 5.60 -18.35 -30.90
N PRO A 566 5.21 -19.06 -31.99
CA PRO A 566 4.01 -19.89 -31.99
C PRO A 566 3.94 -20.93 -30.85
N LYS A 567 5.08 -21.31 -30.26
CA LYS A 567 5.16 -22.25 -29.13
C LYS A 567 4.89 -21.61 -27.76
N GLY A 568 4.82 -20.27 -27.69
CA GLY A 568 4.66 -19.49 -26.46
C GLY A 568 5.81 -18.52 -26.19
N VAL A 569 5.89 -18.06 -24.94
CA VAL A 569 6.87 -17.05 -24.48
C VAL A 569 8.02 -17.75 -23.75
N THR A 570 9.25 -17.33 -24.00
CA THR A 570 10.44 -17.81 -23.27
C THR A 570 11.20 -16.61 -22.72
N TYR A 571 11.51 -16.62 -21.43
CA TYR A 571 12.46 -15.70 -20.80
C TYR A 571 13.79 -16.41 -20.61
N THR A 572 14.89 -15.80 -21.03
CA THR A 572 16.26 -16.28 -20.78
C THR A 572 17.10 -15.15 -20.20
N GLY A 573 17.64 -15.34 -19.00
CA GLY A 573 18.38 -14.30 -18.30
C GLY A 573 18.73 -14.66 -16.87
N THR A 574 18.98 -13.65 -16.05
CA THR A 574 19.30 -13.82 -14.64
C THR A 574 18.05 -13.75 -13.76
N ILE A 575 17.95 -14.62 -12.77
CA ILE A 575 16.95 -14.53 -11.69
C ILE A 575 17.69 -14.76 -10.38
N GLU A 576 17.72 -13.74 -9.52
CA GLU A 576 18.44 -13.74 -8.24
C GLU A 576 19.92 -14.11 -8.43
N GLY A 577 20.54 -13.58 -9.49
CA GLY A 577 21.95 -13.80 -9.83
C GLY A 577 22.25 -15.11 -10.56
N ASN A 578 21.28 -16.02 -10.70
CA ASN A 578 21.46 -17.29 -11.41
C ASN A 578 20.92 -17.22 -12.83
N LEU A 579 21.66 -17.76 -13.81
CA LEU A 579 21.15 -17.89 -15.17
C LEU A 579 20.00 -18.90 -15.19
N LYS A 580 18.84 -18.50 -15.69
CA LYS A 580 17.64 -19.32 -15.80
C LYS A 580 16.97 -19.07 -17.14
N SER A 581 16.27 -20.10 -17.62
CA SER A 581 15.32 -19.99 -18.72
C SER A 581 13.95 -20.47 -18.24
N VAL A 582 12.91 -19.69 -18.51
CA VAL A 582 11.53 -19.97 -18.10
C VAL A 582 10.66 -19.96 -19.34
N ARG A 583 9.89 -21.02 -19.56
CA ARG A 583 9.03 -21.17 -20.75
C ARG A 583 7.56 -21.18 -20.36
N PHE A 584 6.80 -20.28 -20.96
CA PHE A 584 5.35 -20.17 -20.85
C PHE A 584 4.72 -20.69 -22.14
N LYS A 585 4.13 -21.88 -22.09
CA LYS A 585 3.46 -22.46 -23.27
C LYS A 585 2.24 -21.63 -23.66
N ILE A 586 2.00 -21.47 -24.96
CA ILE A 586 0.89 -20.65 -25.48
C ILE A 586 -0.48 -21.09 -24.94
N GLU A 587 -0.70 -22.39 -24.78
CA GLU A 587 -1.93 -22.99 -24.22
C GLU A 587 -2.28 -22.45 -22.82
N ASN A 588 -1.28 -21.96 -22.06
CA ASN A 588 -1.43 -21.44 -20.71
C ASN A 588 -1.37 -19.90 -20.66
N VAL A 589 -1.27 -19.22 -21.81
CA VAL A 589 -1.17 -17.76 -21.90
C VAL A 589 -2.23 -17.23 -22.88
N PRO A 590 -3.53 -17.35 -22.53
CA PRO A 590 -4.62 -16.90 -23.40
C PRO A 590 -4.63 -15.39 -23.66
N ALA A 591 -4.02 -14.63 -22.75
CA ALA A 591 -3.79 -13.20 -22.93
C ALA A 591 -2.54 -12.78 -22.16
N ILE A 592 -1.72 -11.93 -22.78
CA ILE A 592 -0.61 -11.24 -22.12
C ILE A 592 -1.15 -9.91 -21.61
N LEU A 593 -1.05 -9.71 -20.29
CA LEU A 593 -1.50 -8.49 -19.64
C LEU A 593 -0.43 -7.42 -19.80
N PHE A 594 -0.84 -6.15 -19.80
CA PHE A 594 0.11 -5.05 -19.91
C PHE A 594 -0.34 -3.81 -19.14
N GLY A 595 0.61 -3.07 -18.58
CA GLY A 595 0.44 -1.72 -18.05
C GLY A 595 0.89 -0.69 -19.09
N ILE A 596 0.15 0.42 -19.21
CA ILE A 596 0.54 1.50 -20.13
C ILE A 596 1.73 2.24 -19.54
N ASN A 597 2.86 2.25 -20.27
CA ASN A 597 4.11 2.86 -19.80
C ASN A 597 4.60 2.26 -18.47
N GLU A 598 4.37 0.96 -18.26
CA GLU A 598 4.71 0.27 -17.01
C GLU A 598 5.40 -1.09 -17.28
N ASP A 599 4.71 -2.03 -17.93
CA ASP A 599 5.16 -3.43 -18.02
C ASP A 599 4.25 -4.31 -18.91
N PHE A 600 4.66 -5.57 -19.11
CA PHE A 600 3.76 -6.68 -19.41
C PHE A 600 3.89 -7.83 -18.41
N GLU A 601 2.80 -8.56 -18.19
CA GLU A 601 2.67 -9.54 -17.11
C GLU A 601 2.27 -10.92 -17.64
N ILE A 602 2.90 -11.96 -17.06
CA ILE A 602 2.50 -13.36 -17.23
C ILE A 602 2.40 -14.01 -15.86
N TYR A 603 1.28 -14.71 -15.62
CA TYR A 603 1.07 -15.50 -14.41
C TYR A 603 1.44 -16.95 -14.67
N HIS A 604 2.36 -17.51 -13.89
CA HIS A 604 2.83 -18.89 -14.05
C HIS A 604 3.27 -19.45 -12.70
N ASP A 605 2.83 -20.67 -12.37
CA ASP A 605 3.17 -21.38 -11.11
C ASP A 605 2.97 -20.52 -9.85
N ASN A 606 1.80 -19.87 -9.76
CA ASN A 606 1.45 -18.94 -8.68
C ASN A 606 2.42 -17.75 -8.50
N THR A 607 3.20 -17.46 -9.53
CA THR A 607 4.14 -16.34 -9.57
C THR A 607 3.72 -15.36 -10.65
N LEU A 608 3.78 -14.07 -10.31
CA LEU A 608 3.57 -12.98 -11.26
C LEU A 608 4.92 -12.55 -11.81
N TYR A 609 5.17 -12.86 -13.08
CA TYR A 609 6.33 -12.39 -13.81
C TYR A 609 6.02 -11.01 -14.37
N TYR A 610 6.74 -10.00 -13.86
CA TYR A 610 6.55 -8.59 -14.21
C TYR A 610 7.73 -8.14 -15.06
N PHE A 611 7.52 -8.00 -16.37
CA PHE A 611 8.55 -7.70 -17.34
C PHE A 611 8.49 -6.24 -17.78
N ILE A 612 9.63 -5.55 -17.70
CA ILE A 612 9.76 -4.17 -18.18
C ILE A 612 10.73 -4.18 -19.37
N PRO A 613 10.24 -4.00 -20.61
CA PRO A 613 11.10 -3.92 -21.78
C PRO A 613 11.95 -2.64 -21.78
N GLU A 614 13.14 -2.69 -22.39
CA GLU A 614 14.00 -1.51 -22.59
C GLU A 614 13.24 -0.39 -23.31
N ASN A 615 12.49 -0.74 -24.37
CA ASN A 615 11.50 0.13 -24.97
C ASN A 615 10.13 -0.13 -24.35
N ILE A 616 9.73 0.70 -23.40
CA ILE A 616 8.46 0.58 -22.67
C ILE A 616 7.21 0.58 -23.57
N ARG A 617 7.32 1.04 -24.82
CA ARG A 617 6.21 1.07 -25.78
C ARG A 617 5.92 -0.32 -26.35
N GLU A 618 6.81 -1.28 -26.19
CA GLU A 618 6.60 -2.67 -26.64
C GLU A 618 5.52 -3.40 -25.84
N CYS A 619 5.17 -2.95 -24.63
CA CYS A 619 4.20 -3.63 -23.77
C CYS A 619 2.84 -3.88 -24.44
N VAL A 620 2.34 -2.92 -25.24
CA VAL A 620 1.09 -3.11 -25.99
C VAL A 620 1.24 -4.13 -27.12
N LYS A 621 2.40 -4.15 -27.81
CA LYS A 621 2.69 -5.10 -28.88
C LYS A 621 2.77 -6.52 -28.33
N TRP A 622 3.37 -6.73 -27.15
CA TRP A 622 3.33 -8.02 -26.45
C TRP A 622 1.90 -8.54 -26.26
N SER A 623 0.96 -7.68 -25.87
CA SER A 623 -0.46 -8.05 -25.75
C SER A 623 -1.09 -8.39 -27.10
N VAL A 624 -0.86 -7.57 -28.14
CA VAL A 624 -1.46 -7.76 -29.46
C VAL A 624 -0.94 -9.04 -30.13
N VAL A 625 0.38 -9.24 -30.12
CA VAL A 625 1.05 -10.41 -30.70
C VAL A 625 0.68 -11.67 -29.93
N GLY A 626 0.69 -11.63 -28.59
CA GLY A 626 0.31 -12.78 -27.77
C GLY A 626 -1.11 -13.26 -28.04
N GLU A 627 -2.04 -12.32 -28.20
CA GLU A 627 -3.43 -12.64 -28.55
C GLU A 627 -3.56 -13.22 -29.97
N ALA A 628 -2.86 -12.65 -30.96
CA ALA A 628 -2.88 -13.17 -32.32
C ALA A 628 -2.35 -14.61 -32.40
N ILE A 629 -1.25 -14.90 -31.71
CA ILE A 629 -0.66 -16.25 -31.63
C ILE A 629 -1.60 -17.22 -30.90
N TYR A 630 -2.22 -16.79 -29.81
CA TYR A 630 -3.17 -17.65 -29.07
C TYR A 630 -4.41 -17.98 -29.90
N ASN A 631 -4.96 -17.02 -30.64
CA ASN A 631 -6.10 -17.27 -31.53
C ASN A 631 -5.75 -18.27 -32.64
N LYS A 632 -4.56 -18.14 -33.25
CA LYS A 632 -4.05 -19.13 -34.22
C LYS A 632 -3.89 -20.52 -33.61
N TYR A 633 -3.50 -20.61 -32.33
CA TYR A 633 -3.45 -21.88 -31.60
C TYR A 633 -4.85 -22.49 -31.43
N LEU A 634 -5.86 -21.70 -31.07
CA LEU A 634 -7.24 -22.18 -30.96
C LEU A 634 -7.83 -22.62 -32.31
N GLU A 635 -7.57 -21.88 -33.39
CA GLU A 635 -8.00 -22.25 -34.74
C GLU A 635 -7.45 -23.64 -35.13
N LYS A 636 -6.18 -23.94 -34.78
CA LYS A 636 -5.59 -25.27 -35.03
C LYS A 636 -6.23 -26.38 -34.21
N LEU A 637 -6.52 -26.15 -32.93
CA LEU A 637 -7.18 -27.15 -32.08
C LEU A 637 -8.57 -27.51 -32.60
N ASN A 638 -9.35 -26.52 -33.03
CA ASN A 638 -10.70 -26.77 -33.56
C ASN A 638 -10.66 -27.61 -34.85
N VAL A 639 -9.64 -27.42 -35.70
CA VAL A 639 -9.44 -28.21 -36.93
C VAL A 639 -8.96 -29.64 -36.64
N GLU A 640 -8.31 -29.88 -35.50
CA GLU A 640 -7.90 -31.23 -35.06
C GLU A 640 -9.02 -32.00 -34.34
N GLU A 641 -10.07 -31.32 -33.87
CA GLU A 641 -11.25 -31.91 -33.23
C GLU A 641 -12.43 -32.19 -34.20
N GLU A 642 -12.41 -31.61 -35.40
CA GLU A 642 -13.30 -31.91 -36.54
C GLU A 642 -12.77 -33.04 -37.42
#